data_AF-Q7NAE9-F1
#
_entry.id   AF-Q7NAE9-F1
#
_cell.length_a   1.000
_cell.length_b   1.000
_cell.length_c   1.000
_cell.angle_alpha   90.00
_cell.angle_beta   90.00
_cell.angle_gamma   90.00
#
_symmetry.space_group_name_H-M   'P 1'
#
loop_
_entity.id
_entity.type
_entity.pdbx_description
1 polymer ?
#
loop_
_entity_poly.entity_id
_entity_poly.type
_entity_poly.pdbx_seq_one_letter_code
_entity_poly.pdbx_strand_id
1 'polypeptide(L)'
;MLSSKKRKIIKLISISTSSVIIGAASTFGIIYSTTESNSQTTLIQRNNVVKLDQGSNGVNDLQNSNRDFNLPPEQQKPDNKPIIVNPPEKKPEAKPDPQPKPEPKPQPKPQPSPFDKLAPDTQIKYVTYTPGNYNLDPNTPKQPNDPSKQAIRDAAAAALYKETVTSLTSARDKLDAAIKSGNGANDTATRDAIRKLSGYDGNEDFFNNVWKQLFTNVVNGKTAAEWLLDSIQNWLNGNLMGESKANRTWKIFVNKDLTVNVAFGYKNENDNPVLNYYKEVNSYKVLGNPDWKYSPNSDDIIKGNFRGWSKTDVSDQYTNGTYGIGKDDGIQVLNYSPDDKSSDYYKDKKDLKMFILDVDNTSGYQKFIDFITKVYENDKNSKIGVTLKNVGKAHTTRNVYDIIKALPPNVETLTVFLDGADTTSLLALEDRRIKELNLYTTGQVNTDLWGINPLALKHINFIPSLLAYNVGGFDPYPPGSTIASTPIFTTLKFDRNDDYKRVQEGLDIAKARRSERIFQGNHQGDGAKPVFWDFADAPIITSLKNLNVHDAELKQVRLSSKLIQSDPDSGTTFVTYDLADFNHSQWTAAMQYQPSYLKRYISFGRGTEIAQPNTLVLRGDISTLEREGLDNLLSFIKYTTNSGAFRNVLVSSDFLGQQLQQAAASQNNSLTYTVLSLEKLNEVKKLEFGIDNTLNAIGEPKNKA
;
A
#
# COMPACT_ATOMS: atom_id res chain seq x y z
N MET A 1 53.04 13.20 26.73
CA MET A 1 53.26 12.10 27.69
C MET A 1 52.08 11.15 27.64
N LEU A 2 52.36 9.88 27.30
CA LEU A 2 51.64 8.63 27.60
C LEU A 2 50.12 8.52 27.25
N SER A 3 49.61 7.49 26.56
CA SER A 3 50.18 6.47 25.67
C SER A 3 49.01 5.73 25.01
N SER A 4 49.08 5.62 23.69
CA SER A 4 48.56 4.54 22.82
C SER A 4 48.17 3.22 23.53
N LYS A 5 46.94 2.74 23.29
CA LYS A 5 46.63 1.31 23.16
C LYS A 5 45.69 1.03 21.98
N LYS A 6 46.32 0.74 20.84
CA LYS A 6 45.96 -0.23 19.78
C LYS A 6 44.46 -0.51 19.55
N ARG A 7 43.82 0.24 18.64
CA ARG A 7 42.76 -0.31 17.78
C ARG A 7 43.41 -0.79 16.49
N LYS A 8 43.42 -2.10 16.26
CA LYS A 8 43.78 -2.67 14.96
C LYS A 8 42.71 -2.24 13.95
N ILE A 9 43.08 -1.26 13.14
CA ILE A 9 42.39 -0.91 11.91
C ILE A 9 42.69 -2.06 10.94
N ILE A 10 41.70 -2.92 10.68
CA ILE A 10 41.70 -3.73 9.47
C ILE A 10 41.14 -2.81 8.38
N LYS A 11 42.05 -2.21 7.60
CA LYS A 11 41.72 -1.65 6.30
C LYS A 11 41.33 -2.82 5.41
N LEU A 12 40.03 -3.06 5.25
CA LEU A 12 39.55 -3.90 4.15
C LEU A 12 39.70 -3.05 2.89
N ILE A 13 40.55 -3.52 1.99
CA ILE A 13 40.85 -2.93 0.69
C ILE A 13 39.54 -2.78 -0.08
N SER A 14 39.34 -1.59 -0.62
CA SER A 14 38.35 -1.25 -1.63
C SER A 14 38.54 -2.12 -2.86
N ILE A 15 37.83 -3.24 -2.94
CA ILE A 15 37.57 -3.93 -4.21
C ILE A 15 36.42 -3.15 -4.88
N SER A 16 36.82 -2.09 -5.55
CA SER A 16 36.08 -1.57 -6.68
C SER A 16 36.26 -2.55 -7.85
N THR A 17 35.21 -2.66 -8.67
CA THR A 17 35.09 -3.42 -9.92
C THR A 17 34.78 -4.92 -9.84
N SER A 18 33.72 -5.27 -10.58
CA SER A 18 33.45 -6.57 -11.20
C SER A 18 32.68 -7.60 -10.36
N SER A 19 31.36 -7.63 -10.61
CA SER A 19 30.61 -8.87 -10.85
C SER A 19 31.00 -10.08 -9.99
N VAL A 20 30.55 -10.08 -8.73
CA VAL A 20 30.33 -11.36 -8.03
C VAL A 20 29.00 -11.90 -8.55
N ILE A 21 29.09 -12.82 -9.49
CA ILE A 21 28.00 -13.73 -9.86
C ILE A 21 27.68 -14.54 -8.60
N ILE A 22 26.74 -14.05 -7.79
CA ILE A 22 26.14 -14.85 -6.74
C ILE A 22 25.23 -15.84 -7.47
N GLY A 23 25.62 -17.13 -7.39
CA GLY A 23 24.93 -18.25 -8.02
C GLY A 23 23.42 -18.25 -7.73
N ALA A 24 22.68 -18.85 -8.66
CA ALA A 24 21.25 -18.76 -8.89
C ALA A 24 20.30 -19.31 -7.79
N ALA A 25 20.63 -19.13 -6.51
CA ALA A 25 19.77 -19.48 -5.37
C ALA A 25 19.27 -18.25 -4.59
N SER A 26 19.20 -17.08 -5.21
CA SER A 26 18.38 -15.99 -4.66
C SER A 26 16.92 -16.30 -4.99
N THR A 27 16.22 -16.98 -4.10
CA THR A 27 14.82 -16.63 -3.87
C THR A 27 14.81 -15.12 -3.70
N PHE A 28 14.36 -14.38 -4.72
CA PHE A 28 13.86 -13.03 -4.55
C PHE A 28 12.62 -13.18 -3.66
N GLY A 29 12.87 -13.39 -2.37
CA GLY A 29 11.88 -13.20 -1.34
C GLY A 29 11.54 -11.73 -1.40
N ILE A 30 10.31 -11.44 -1.82
CA ILE A 30 9.60 -10.30 -1.27
C ILE A 30 9.70 -10.51 0.24
N ILE A 31 10.57 -9.75 0.90
CA ILE A 31 10.64 -9.76 2.35
C ILE A 31 9.29 -9.20 2.78
N TYR A 32 8.39 -10.09 3.22
CA TYR A 32 7.26 -9.72 4.06
C TYR A 32 7.84 -9.28 5.41
N SER A 33 8.39 -8.05 5.47
CA SER A 33 8.79 -7.46 6.74
C SER A 33 7.51 -6.95 7.40
N THR A 34 6.87 -7.80 8.20
CA THR A 34 5.99 -7.35 9.28
C THR A 34 6.88 -6.90 10.43
N THR A 35 7.52 -5.74 10.26
CA THR A 35 7.99 -4.95 11.39
C THR A 35 7.07 -3.76 11.50
N GLU A 36 6.05 -3.88 12.36
CA GLU A 36 5.37 -2.71 12.90
C GLU A 36 6.39 -1.93 13.74
N SER A 37 7.09 -0.99 13.12
CA SER A 37 7.62 0.14 13.86
C SER A 37 6.48 1.13 14.02
N ASN A 38 6.02 1.34 15.26
CA ASN A 38 5.22 2.49 15.64
C ASN A 38 5.99 3.78 15.29
N SER A 39 5.84 4.28 14.06
CA SER A 39 6.23 5.63 13.71
C SER A 39 5.06 6.55 14.01
N GLN A 40 4.89 6.90 15.29
CA GLN A 40 4.34 8.21 15.61
C GLN A 40 5.39 9.27 15.26
N THR A 41 5.59 9.53 13.99
CA THR A 41 6.32 10.71 13.54
C THR A 41 5.35 11.89 13.59
N THR A 42 5.46 12.68 14.64
CA THR A 42 5.00 14.07 14.62
C THR A 42 5.66 14.78 13.45
N LEU A 43 4.83 15.26 12.53
CA LEU A 43 5.23 16.06 11.38
C LEU A 43 5.71 17.42 11.87
N ILE A 44 7.02 17.67 11.85
CA ILE A 44 7.53 19.04 11.70
C ILE A 44 7.83 19.23 10.22
N GLN A 45 6.90 19.88 9.54
CA GLN A 45 7.10 20.48 8.23
C GLN A 45 8.21 21.53 8.40
N ARG A 46 9.40 21.24 7.87
CA ARG A 46 10.46 22.25 7.80
C ARG A 46 10.07 23.25 6.72
N ASN A 47 9.61 24.44 7.12
CA ASN A 47 10.01 25.68 6.48
C ASN A 47 9.70 26.88 7.37
N ASN A 48 10.75 27.48 7.90
CA ASN A 48 11.08 28.91 7.82
C ASN A 48 12.07 29.24 8.95
N VAL A 49 13.11 29.96 8.60
CA VAL A 49 14.15 30.44 9.54
C VAL A 49 13.46 31.18 10.69
N VAL A 50 13.58 30.64 11.90
CA VAL A 50 13.26 31.35 13.14
C VAL A 50 14.57 31.56 13.87
N LYS A 51 15.00 32.81 13.95
CA LYS A 51 16.05 33.24 14.89
C LYS A 51 15.55 32.94 16.30
N LEU A 52 16.38 32.24 17.09
CA LEU A 52 16.11 31.99 18.50
C LEU A 52 16.05 33.33 19.24
N ASP A 53 14.86 33.69 19.72
CA ASP A 53 14.73 34.73 20.72
C ASP A 53 15.10 34.12 22.08
N GLN A 54 16.11 34.69 22.71
CA GLN A 54 16.54 34.31 24.05
C GLN A 54 15.60 34.94 25.06
N GLY A 55 14.63 34.17 25.57
CA GLY A 55 13.89 34.61 26.74
C GLY A 55 12.56 33.91 26.97
N SER A 56 12.57 32.76 27.63
CA SER A 56 11.69 32.53 28.78
C SER A 56 12.13 31.30 29.57
N ASN A 57 12.40 31.54 30.84
CA ASN A 57 12.67 30.52 31.85
C ASN A 57 11.36 29.88 32.32
N GLY A 58 11.42 28.57 32.58
CA GLY A 58 10.49 27.85 33.45
C GLY A 58 9.42 27.06 32.71
N VAL A 59 9.52 25.73 32.68
CA VAL A 59 8.90 24.80 33.64
C VAL A 59 9.59 23.43 33.50
N ASN A 60 9.86 22.80 34.64
CA ASN A 60 10.60 21.55 34.82
C ASN A 60 9.88 20.29 34.33
N ASP A 61 10.70 19.29 33.98
CA ASP A 61 10.56 17.84 34.13
C ASP A 61 9.17 17.21 34.11
N LEU A 62 8.95 16.31 33.14
CA LEU A 62 8.29 15.02 33.31
C LEU A 62 8.50 14.16 32.04
N GLN A 63 9.62 13.43 31.94
CA GLN A 63 9.69 12.12 31.27
C GLN A 63 10.74 11.26 31.97
N ASN A 64 10.31 10.53 33.00
CA ASN A 64 11.12 9.49 33.61
C ASN A 64 11.03 8.18 32.82
N SER A 65 12.23 7.63 32.64
CA SER A 65 12.63 6.32 32.14
C SER A 65 11.86 5.15 32.76
N ASN A 66 11.36 4.23 31.93
CA ASN A 66 10.90 2.90 32.36
C ASN A 66 11.82 1.81 31.76
N ARG A 67 12.95 1.57 32.42
CA ARG A 67 13.61 0.27 32.47
C ARG A 67 13.49 -0.21 33.91
N ASP A 68 12.71 -1.27 34.15
CA ASP A 68 13.05 -2.28 35.17
C ASP A 68 12.14 -3.53 35.02
N PHE A 69 12.81 -4.67 34.83
CA PHE A 69 12.29 -6.03 34.95
C PHE A 69 12.77 -6.56 36.30
N ASN A 70 11.84 -6.83 37.23
CA ASN A 70 11.82 -7.97 38.16
C ASN A 70 10.91 -7.67 39.36
N LEU A 71 9.96 -8.58 39.64
CA LEU A 71 9.62 -9.17 40.95
C LEU A 71 8.39 -10.12 40.77
N PRO A 72 8.18 -11.11 41.67
CA PRO A 72 7.71 -12.48 41.35
C PRO A 72 6.17 -12.67 41.41
N PRO A 73 5.65 -13.85 40.97
CA PRO A 73 4.22 -14.08 40.78
C PRO A 73 3.46 -14.31 42.10
N GLU A 74 2.36 -13.58 42.29
CA GLU A 74 1.39 -13.83 43.36
C GLU A 74 0.41 -14.97 42.98
N GLN A 75 0.11 -15.76 44.01
CA GLN A 75 -0.67 -17.01 43.99
C GLN A 75 -2.15 -16.78 43.65
N GLN A 76 -2.67 -17.52 42.68
CA GLN A 76 -4.12 -17.69 42.50
C GLN A 76 -4.67 -18.67 43.55
N LYS A 77 -5.67 -18.23 44.31
CA LYS A 77 -6.54 -19.11 45.10
C LYS A 77 -7.66 -19.68 44.22
N PRO A 78 -8.10 -20.93 44.45
CA PRO A 78 -9.06 -21.62 43.60
C PRO A 78 -10.51 -21.30 44.02
N ASP A 79 -11.39 -21.09 43.03
CA ASP A 79 -12.83 -21.10 43.28
C ASP A 79 -13.58 -22.11 42.38
N ASN A 80 -14.52 -22.76 43.05
CA ASN A 80 -15.19 -24.01 42.73
C ASN A 80 -16.12 -23.94 41.50
N LYS A 81 -16.10 -25.01 40.70
CA LYS A 81 -17.18 -25.37 39.77
C LYS A 81 -18.27 -26.16 40.50
N PRO A 82 -19.56 -25.80 40.40
CA PRO A 82 -20.63 -26.73 40.72
C PRO A 82 -20.92 -27.66 39.52
N ILE A 83 -20.95 -28.95 39.84
CA ILE A 83 -21.37 -30.07 39.00
C ILE A 83 -22.90 -30.05 38.92
N ILE A 84 -23.48 -30.05 37.72
CA ILE A 84 -24.91 -30.31 37.52
C ILE A 84 -25.05 -31.71 36.91
N VAL A 85 -25.67 -32.59 37.69
CA VAL A 85 -26.02 -33.97 37.37
C VAL A 85 -27.43 -33.97 36.76
N ASN A 86 -27.61 -34.59 35.59
CA ASN A 86 -28.92 -34.85 35.01
C ASN A 86 -29.68 -35.93 35.81
N PRO A 87 -30.93 -35.69 36.25
CA PRO A 87 -31.79 -36.74 36.79
C PRO A 87 -32.48 -37.57 35.69
N PRO A 88 -32.73 -38.87 35.91
CA PRO A 88 -33.33 -39.77 34.93
C PRO A 88 -34.86 -39.68 34.86
N GLU A 89 -35.37 -40.07 33.69
CA GLU A 89 -36.78 -40.15 33.28
C GLU A 89 -37.67 -40.95 34.26
N LYS A 90 -38.87 -40.42 34.55
CA LYS A 90 -40.00 -41.18 35.10
C LYS A 90 -41.17 -41.17 34.11
N LYS A 91 -41.70 -42.37 33.85
CA LYS A 91 -42.91 -42.68 33.06
C LYS A 91 -44.20 -42.22 33.76
N PRO A 92 -45.32 -42.12 33.01
CA PRO A 92 -46.44 -41.22 33.29
C PRO A 92 -47.56 -41.84 34.12
N GLU A 93 -48.24 -41.02 34.94
CA GLU A 93 -49.52 -41.33 35.56
C GLU A 93 -50.57 -40.23 35.29
N ALA A 94 -51.83 -40.65 35.40
CA ALA A 94 -53.00 -40.14 34.69
C ALA A 94 -53.59 -38.80 35.18
N LYS A 95 -54.32 -38.14 34.26
CA LYS A 95 -55.17 -36.95 34.48
C LYS A 95 -56.31 -37.21 35.49
N PRO A 96 -56.68 -36.16 36.25
CA PRO A 96 -58.10 -35.77 36.33
C PRO A 96 -58.37 -34.32 35.87
N ASP A 97 -59.63 -34.06 35.53
CA ASP A 97 -60.19 -32.92 34.79
C ASP A 97 -60.11 -31.52 35.43
N PRO A 98 -60.29 -30.44 34.63
CA PRO A 98 -60.01 -29.05 35.01
C PRO A 98 -61.18 -28.31 35.66
N GLN A 99 -60.89 -27.51 36.68
CA GLN A 99 -61.77 -26.41 37.13
C GLN A 99 -61.37 -25.07 36.48
N PRO A 100 -62.33 -24.16 36.22
CA PRO A 100 -62.11 -22.96 35.40
C PRO A 100 -61.28 -21.90 36.12
N LYS A 101 -60.33 -21.31 35.37
CA LYS A 101 -59.45 -20.22 35.81
C LYS A 101 -60.15 -18.86 35.60
N PRO A 102 -60.06 -17.89 36.53
CA PRO A 102 -60.60 -16.55 36.33
C PRO A 102 -59.86 -15.78 35.22
N GLU A 103 -60.58 -14.96 34.47
CA GLU A 103 -60.04 -14.14 33.38
C GLU A 103 -58.94 -13.17 33.86
N PRO A 104 -57.80 -13.05 33.14
CA PRO A 104 -56.75 -12.10 33.46
C PRO A 104 -57.16 -10.67 33.08
N LYS A 105 -56.92 -9.71 33.98
CA LYS A 105 -57.03 -8.26 33.70
C LYS A 105 -56.06 -7.85 32.56
N PRO A 106 -56.42 -6.85 31.72
CA PRO A 106 -55.60 -6.43 30.59
C PRO A 106 -54.22 -5.93 31.02
N GLN A 107 -53.16 -6.44 30.38
CA GLN A 107 -51.82 -5.87 30.49
C GLN A 107 -51.78 -4.46 29.87
N PRO A 108 -51.01 -3.51 30.46
CA PRO A 108 -50.76 -2.21 29.85
C PRO A 108 -50.14 -2.38 28.46
N LYS A 109 -50.62 -1.60 27.48
CA LYS A 109 -50.03 -1.57 26.14
C LYS A 109 -48.51 -1.29 26.24
N PRO A 110 -47.65 -2.04 25.52
CA PRO A 110 -46.22 -1.74 25.45
C PRO A 110 -46.01 -0.29 25.05
N GLN A 111 -45.20 0.43 25.81
CA GLN A 111 -44.77 1.77 25.43
C GLN A 111 -44.00 1.66 24.11
N PRO A 112 -44.30 2.47 23.08
CA PRO A 112 -43.65 2.36 21.77
C PRO A 112 -42.13 2.46 21.94
N SER A 113 -41.41 1.55 21.30
CA SER A 113 -39.96 1.62 21.22
C SER A 113 -39.58 2.93 20.52
N PRO A 114 -38.59 3.70 20.99
CA PRO A 114 -38.09 4.86 20.25
C PRO A 114 -37.66 4.53 18.81
N PHE A 115 -37.32 3.25 18.54
CA PHE A 115 -37.03 2.72 17.21
C PHE A 115 -38.26 2.61 16.30
N ASP A 116 -39.49 2.62 16.84
CA ASP A 116 -40.73 2.60 16.07
C ASP A 116 -40.96 3.90 15.29
N LYS A 117 -40.15 4.94 15.53
CA LYS A 117 -40.16 6.21 14.82
C LYS A 117 -39.25 6.25 13.60
N LEU A 118 -38.45 5.22 13.35
CA LEU A 118 -37.56 5.14 12.19
C LEU A 118 -38.33 4.76 10.91
N ALA A 119 -37.78 5.13 9.76
CA ALA A 119 -38.25 4.65 8.47
C ALA A 119 -38.05 3.12 8.34
N PRO A 120 -38.91 2.41 7.59
CA PRO A 120 -38.65 1.03 7.23
C PRO A 120 -37.40 0.93 6.34
N ASP A 121 -36.56 -0.08 6.58
CA ASP A 121 -35.36 -0.31 5.80
C ASP A 121 -35.70 -0.60 4.33
N THR A 122 -34.95 0.02 3.41
CA THR A 122 -35.08 -0.17 1.98
C THR A 122 -33.87 -0.92 1.41
N GLN A 123 -33.96 -1.41 0.18
CA GLN A 123 -32.80 -2.03 -0.47
C GLN A 123 -31.87 -0.96 -1.05
N ILE A 124 -30.56 -1.11 -0.80
CA ILE A 124 -29.53 -0.28 -1.41
C ILE A 124 -29.67 -0.35 -2.94
N LYS A 125 -29.76 0.82 -3.57
CA LYS A 125 -29.70 0.97 -5.03
C LYS A 125 -28.31 1.45 -5.41
N TYR A 126 -27.41 0.51 -5.69
CA TYR A 126 -26.03 0.85 -6.02
C TYR A 126 -25.92 1.81 -7.20
N VAL A 127 -24.97 2.73 -7.11
CA VAL A 127 -24.59 3.61 -8.21
C VAL A 127 -24.14 2.74 -9.39
N THR A 128 -24.68 3.03 -10.56
CA THR A 128 -24.32 2.36 -11.81
C THR A 128 -23.72 3.36 -12.79
N TYR A 129 -22.79 2.86 -13.60
CA TYR A 129 -22.17 3.59 -14.71
C TYR A 129 -22.09 2.64 -15.90
N THR A 130 -21.79 3.19 -17.09
CA THR A 130 -21.56 2.38 -18.29
C THR A 130 -20.05 2.18 -18.43
N PRO A 131 -19.52 0.95 -18.23
CA PRO A 131 -18.09 0.71 -18.38
C PRO A 131 -17.63 0.97 -19.80
N GLY A 132 -16.55 1.73 -19.95
CA GLY A 132 -15.88 1.90 -21.24
C GLY A 132 -15.10 0.65 -21.63
N ASN A 133 -14.87 0.43 -22.94
CA ASN A 133 -13.84 -0.50 -23.36
C ASN A 133 -12.47 0.17 -23.15
N TYR A 134 -11.83 -0.17 -22.04
CA TYR A 134 -10.52 0.33 -21.66
C TYR A 134 -9.39 -0.10 -22.62
N ASN A 135 -9.61 -1.14 -23.44
CA ASN A 135 -8.65 -1.67 -24.41
C ASN A 135 -7.27 -1.97 -23.80
N LEU A 136 -7.26 -2.49 -22.57
CA LEU A 136 -6.05 -2.97 -21.91
C LEU A 136 -5.51 -4.18 -22.68
N ASP A 137 -4.19 -4.26 -22.81
CA ASP A 137 -3.53 -5.41 -23.43
C ASP A 137 -3.74 -6.67 -22.56
N PRO A 138 -4.42 -7.72 -23.05
CA PRO A 138 -4.61 -8.95 -22.29
C PRO A 138 -3.29 -9.69 -22.00
N ASN A 139 -2.22 -9.37 -22.72
CA ASN A 139 -0.89 -9.95 -22.54
C ASN A 139 -0.01 -9.18 -21.55
N THR A 140 -0.51 -8.11 -20.91
CA THR A 140 0.21 -7.47 -19.82
C THR A 140 0.56 -8.51 -18.75
N PRO A 141 1.85 -8.64 -18.36
CA PRO A 141 2.26 -9.58 -17.32
C PRO A 141 1.51 -9.35 -16.01
N LYS A 142 0.96 -10.41 -15.43
CA LYS A 142 0.22 -10.36 -14.15
C LYS A 142 1.07 -10.98 -13.06
N GLN A 143 1.13 -10.33 -11.90
CA GLN A 143 1.81 -10.93 -10.75
C GLN A 143 1.17 -12.29 -10.46
N PRO A 144 1.99 -13.34 -10.25
CA PRO A 144 1.45 -14.64 -9.90
C PRO A 144 0.79 -14.55 -8.53
N ASN A 145 -0.25 -15.36 -8.32
CA ASN A 145 -0.85 -15.52 -7.01
C ASN A 145 0.20 -16.02 -6.00
N ASP A 146 -0.06 -15.82 -4.70
CA ASP A 146 0.80 -16.22 -3.58
C ASP A 146 1.49 -17.59 -3.86
N PRO A 147 2.84 -17.65 -3.82
CA PRO A 147 3.61 -18.86 -4.10
C PRO A 147 3.39 -19.98 -3.06
N SER A 148 2.54 -19.78 -2.05
CA SER A 148 2.05 -20.82 -1.14
C SER A 148 0.79 -21.55 -1.64
N LYS A 149 0.16 -21.07 -2.73
CA LYS A 149 -1.03 -21.70 -3.31
C LYS A 149 -0.69 -22.99 -4.05
N GLN A 150 -1.67 -23.90 -4.10
CA GLN A 150 -1.54 -25.17 -4.78
C GLN A 150 -1.28 -24.96 -6.28
N ALA A 151 -0.09 -25.36 -6.73
CA ALA A 151 0.36 -25.28 -8.11
C ALA A 151 0.31 -26.63 -8.83
N ILE A 152 0.26 -27.74 -8.08
CA ILE A 152 0.24 -29.10 -8.64
C ILE A 152 -0.90 -29.94 -8.06
N ARG A 153 -1.33 -30.96 -8.81
CA ARG A 153 -2.38 -31.90 -8.39
C ARG A 153 -1.96 -32.69 -7.15
N ASP A 154 -2.93 -33.13 -6.35
CA ASP A 154 -2.68 -33.78 -5.06
C ASP A 154 -1.77 -35.00 -5.14
N ALA A 155 -1.88 -35.82 -6.19
CA ALA A 155 -1.01 -36.98 -6.38
C ALA A 155 0.48 -36.59 -6.57
N ALA A 156 0.74 -35.52 -7.33
CA ALA A 156 2.08 -34.99 -7.52
C ALA A 156 2.61 -34.32 -6.24
N ALA A 157 1.74 -33.58 -5.53
CA ALA A 157 2.07 -33.00 -4.23
C ALA A 157 2.44 -34.08 -3.19
N ALA A 158 1.71 -35.18 -3.14
CA ALA A 158 2.00 -36.29 -2.23
C ALA A 158 3.34 -36.98 -2.54
N ALA A 159 3.67 -37.13 -3.83
CA ALA A 159 4.96 -37.65 -4.25
C ALA A 159 6.12 -36.72 -3.84
N LEU A 160 5.98 -35.41 -4.11
CA LEU A 160 6.98 -34.40 -3.74
C LEU A 160 7.14 -34.28 -2.21
N TYR A 161 6.04 -34.38 -1.46
CA TYR A 161 6.06 -34.42 0.00
C TYR A 161 6.89 -35.60 0.50
N LYS A 162 6.67 -36.81 -0.04
CA LYS A 162 7.43 -38.00 0.34
C LYS A 162 8.92 -37.85 0.03
N GLU A 163 9.27 -37.30 -1.14
CA GLU A 163 10.66 -37.01 -1.53
C GLU A 163 11.30 -35.99 -0.56
N THR A 164 10.57 -34.91 -0.24
CA THR A 164 11.02 -33.84 0.65
C THR A 164 11.25 -34.36 2.07
N VAL A 165 10.31 -35.11 2.65
CA VAL A 165 10.46 -35.70 3.99
C VAL A 165 11.65 -36.65 4.03
N THR A 166 11.82 -37.49 3.01
CA THR A 166 12.92 -38.48 2.94
C THR A 166 14.27 -37.78 2.88
N SER A 167 14.41 -36.78 2.00
CA SER A 167 15.66 -36.04 1.83
C SER A 167 16.01 -35.17 3.03
N LEU A 168 15.03 -34.49 3.63
CA LEU A 168 15.21 -33.65 4.81
C LEU A 168 15.55 -34.48 6.06
N THR A 169 14.91 -35.65 6.21
CA THR A 169 15.24 -36.64 7.26
C THR A 169 16.66 -37.15 7.10
N SER A 170 17.07 -37.48 5.87
CA SER A 170 18.45 -37.91 5.58
C SER A 170 19.47 -36.82 5.89
N ALA A 171 19.15 -35.56 5.61
CA ALA A 171 20.01 -34.42 5.94
C ALA A 171 20.14 -34.22 7.46
N ARG A 172 19.01 -34.31 8.19
CA ARG A 172 18.98 -34.27 9.67
C ARG A 172 19.93 -35.31 10.27
N ASP A 173 19.76 -36.58 9.87
CA ASP A 173 20.49 -37.69 10.49
C ASP A 173 22.00 -37.59 10.22
N LYS A 174 22.38 -37.16 9.02
CA LYS A 174 23.79 -36.94 8.67
C LYS A 174 24.38 -35.76 9.42
N LEU A 175 23.66 -34.64 9.52
CA LEU A 175 24.14 -33.46 10.25
C LEU A 175 24.30 -33.75 11.75
N ASP A 176 23.32 -34.42 12.35
CA ASP A 176 23.37 -34.85 13.76
C ASP A 176 24.56 -35.80 14.02
N ALA A 177 24.81 -36.75 13.13
CA ALA A 177 25.98 -37.62 13.21
C ALA A 177 27.30 -36.84 13.09
N ALA A 178 27.39 -35.88 12.16
CA ALA A 178 28.58 -35.04 11.99
C ALA A 178 28.87 -34.19 13.24
N ILE A 179 27.82 -33.61 13.85
CA ILE A 179 27.92 -32.85 15.12
C ILE A 179 28.43 -33.76 16.24
N LYS A 180 27.87 -34.96 16.40
CA LYS A 180 28.24 -35.90 17.48
C LYS A 180 29.62 -36.55 17.30
N SER A 181 30.07 -36.73 16.06
CA SER A 181 31.34 -37.41 15.76
C SER A 181 32.59 -36.61 16.17
N GLY A 182 32.47 -35.29 16.35
CA GLY A 182 33.60 -34.40 16.55
C GLY A 182 34.44 -34.11 15.30
N ASN A 183 34.19 -34.80 14.17
CA ASN A 183 34.86 -34.53 12.89
C ASN A 183 34.35 -33.23 12.23
N GLY A 184 33.09 -32.85 12.51
CA GLY A 184 32.50 -31.54 12.20
C GLY A 184 32.88 -30.98 10.82
N ALA A 185 33.64 -29.88 10.83
CA ALA A 185 34.09 -29.15 9.65
C ALA A 185 34.90 -29.98 8.63
N ASN A 186 35.47 -31.12 9.06
CA ASN A 186 36.27 -32.01 8.22
C ASN A 186 35.47 -33.18 7.62
N ASP A 187 34.18 -33.33 7.96
CA ASP A 187 33.31 -34.35 7.37
C ASP A 187 32.83 -33.95 5.97
N THR A 188 33.68 -34.19 4.97
CA THR A 188 33.38 -33.87 3.58
C THR A 188 32.29 -34.75 2.98
N ALA A 189 32.13 -35.98 3.47
CA ALA A 189 31.09 -36.90 2.98
C ALA A 189 29.69 -36.40 3.37
N THR A 190 29.52 -35.95 4.62
CA THR A 190 28.27 -35.34 5.06
C THR A 190 28.00 -34.00 4.36
N ARG A 191 29.03 -33.16 4.21
CA ARG A 191 28.94 -31.91 3.42
C ARG A 191 28.37 -32.16 2.02
N ASP A 192 28.98 -33.08 1.28
CA ASP A 192 28.61 -33.36 -0.11
C ASP A 192 27.21 -33.97 -0.20
N ALA A 193 26.86 -34.82 0.76
CA ALA A 193 25.51 -35.36 0.89
C ALA A 193 24.47 -34.25 1.13
N ILE A 194 24.72 -33.33 2.07
CA ILE A 194 23.80 -32.23 2.38
C ILE A 194 23.67 -31.26 1.20
N ARG A 195 24.77 -30.93 0.52
CA ARG A 195 24.75 -30.13 -0.72
C ARG A 195 23.85 -30.78 -1.79
N LYS A 196 24.02 -32.09 -2.00
CA LYS A 196 23.23 -32.85 -2.97
C LYS A 196 21.75 -32.94 -2.57
N LEU A 197 21.46 -33.28 -1.32
CA LEU A 197 20.09 -33.45 -0.82
C LEU A 197 19.29 -32.15 -0.84
N SER A 198 19.94 -31.01 -0.53
CA SER A 198 19.33 -29.68 -0.62
C SER A 198 19.21 -29.16 -2.06
N GLY A 199 19.83 -29.83 -3.03
CA GLY A 199 19.92 -29.37 -4.41
C GLY A 199 20.53 -27.97 -4.52
N TYR A 200 21.57 -27.68 -3.71
CA TYR A 200 22.32 -26.43 -3.77
C TYR A 200 23.18 -26.39 -5.04
N ASP A 201 22.91 -25.40 -5.90
CA ASP A 201 23.51 -25.21 -7.21
C ASP A 201 24.51 -24.04 -7.26
N GLY A 202 24.77 -23.40 -6.12
CA GLY A 202 25.76 -22.33 -6.00
C GLY A 202 27.21 -22.81 -6.08
N ASN A 203 28.13 -21.85 -5.97
CA ASN A 203 29.57 -22.09 -6.04
C ASN A 203 30.04 -23.07 -4.95
N GLU A 204 30.80 -24.08 -5.36
CA GLU A 204 31.27 -25.15 -4.49
C GLU A 204 32.23 -24.67 -3.41
N ASP A 205 33.22 -23.85 -3.77
CA ASP A 205 34.20 -23.32 -2.82
C ASP A 205 33.55 -22.45 -1.76
N PHE A 206 32.53 -21.68 -2.15
CA PHE A 206 31.71 -20.93 -1.23
C PHE A 206 30.95 -21.86 -0.27
N PHE A 207 30.29 -22.90 -0.78
CA PHE A 207 29.61 -23.88 0.08
C PHE A 207 30.58 -24.60 1.02
N ASN A 208 31.79 -24.92 0.56
CA ASN A 208 32.85 -25.52 1.37
C ASN A 208 33.28 -24.60 2.52
N ASN A 209 33.34 -23.29 2.28
CA ASN A 209 33.62 -22.30 3.33
C ASN A 209 32.46 -22.22 4.33
N VAL A 210 31.23 -22.13 3.84
CA VAL A 210 30.02 -22.13 4.69
C VAL A 210 29.96 -23.36 5.58
N TRP A 211 30.23 -24.54 5.02
CA TRP A 211 30.27 -25.80 5.77
C TRP A 211 31.24 -25.75 6.96
N LYS A 212 32.46 -25.25 6.74
CA LYS A 212 33.45 -25.11 7.81
C LYS A 212 32.94 -24.18 8.91
N GLN A 213 32.30 -23.07 8.51
CA GLN A 213 31.78 -22.07 9.44
C GLN A 213 30.61 -22.56 10.29
N LEU A 214 29.82 -23.52 9.80
CA LEU A 214 28.74 -24.11 10.58
C LEU A 214 29.22 -24.64 11.94
N PHE A 215 30.43 -25.20 11.99
CA PHE A 215 30.99 -25.82 13.19
C PHE A 215 31.89 -24.88 14.01
N THR A 216 32.23 -23.70 13.48
CA THR A 216 33.11 -22.73 14.19
C THR A 216 32.34 -21.52 14.72
N ASN A 217 31.24 -21.13 14.08
CA ASN A 217 30.47 -19.96 14.48
C ASN A 217 29.48 -20.34 15.58
N VAL A 218 29.69 -19.80 16.78
CA VAL A 218 28.82 -20.02 17.95
C VAL A 218 28.02 -18.77 18.23
N VAL A 219 26.69 -18.91 18.28
CA VAL A 219 25.73 -17.85 18.60
C VAL A 219 24.83 -18.36 19.72
N ASN A 220 24.80 -17.63 20.85
CA ASN A 220 24.01 -17.99 22.04
C ASN A 220 24.26 -19.41 22.56
N GLY A 221 25.52 -19.85 22.54
CA GLY A 221 25.93 -21.17 23.06
C GLY A 221 25.65 -22.35 22.12
N LYS A 222 25.10 -22.12 20.93
CA LYS A 222 24.94 -23.12 19.87
C LYS A 222 25.78 -22.78 18.65
N THR A 223 26.39 -23.77 18.04
CA THR A 223 27.00 -23.70 16.72
C THR A 223 25.94 -23.44 15.65
N ALA A 224 26.33 -22.82 14.54
CA ALA A 224 25.43 -22.66 13.40
C ALA A 224 24.96 -24.01 12.81
N ALA A 225 25.74 -25.09 12.98
CA ALA A 225 25.33 -26.46 12.65
C ALA A 225 24.15 -26.93 13.52
N GLU A 226 24.17 -26.64 14.83
CA GLU A 226 23.06 -26.95 15.74
C GLU A 226 21.82 -26.12 15.41
N TRP A 227 21.98 -24.83 15.08
CA TRP A 227 20.86 -24.00 14.60
C TRP A 227 20.24 -24.53 13.31
N LEU A 228 21.07 -25.00 12.36
CA LEU A 228 20.59 -25.63 11.14
C LEU A 228 19.86 -26.95 11.44
N LEU A 229 20.37 -27.76 12.37
CA LEU A 229 19.71 -28.99 12.80
C LEU A 229 18.33 -28.71 13.40
N ASP A 230 18.23 -27.70 14.29
CA ASP A 230 16.95 -27.25 14.86
C ASP A 230 15.99 -26.76 13.76
N SER A 231 16.49 -26.00 12.78
CA SER A 231 15.70 -25.53 11.63
C SER A 231 15.12 -26.71 10.82
N ILE A 232 15.94 -27.71 10.52
CA ILE A 232 15.52 -28.93 9.83
C ILE A 232 14.44 -29.68 10.63
N GLN A 233 14.63 -29.85 11.94
CA GLN A 233 13.67 -30.53 12.82
C GLN A 233 12.34 -29.77 12.89
N ASN A 234 12.37 -28.45 13.03
CA ASN A 234 11.17 -27.61 13.04
C ASN A 234 10.37 -27.77 11.75
N TRP A 235 11.03 -27.84 10.59
CA TRP A 235 10.35 -28.06 9.32
C TRP A 235 9.80 -29.48 9.16
N LEU A 236 10.51 -30.51 9.62
CA LEU A 236 9.98 -31.89 9.65
C LEU A 236 8.72 -32.01 10.52
N ASN A 237 8.60 -31.19 11.57
CA ASN A 237 7.43 -31.11 12.44
C ASN A 237 6.35 -30.13 11.92
N GLY A 238 6.66 -29.38 10.85
CA GLY A 238 5.81 -28.34 10.28
C GLY A 238 4.97 -28.81 9.10
N ASN A 239 4.38 -27.85 8.37
CA ASN A 239 3.52 -28.12 7.22
C ASN A 239 4.31 -28.23 5.91
N LEU A 240 5.00 -29.35 5.68
CA LEU A 240 5.68 -29.64 4.41
C LEU A 240 4.72 -29.93 3.26
N MET A 241 3.48 -30.33 3.55
CA MET A 241 2.46 -30.61 2.53
C MET A 241 2.05 -29.32 1.82
N GLY A 242 1.92 -28.20 2.54
CA GLY A 242 1.66 -26.89 1.92
C GLY A 242 2.73 -26.51 0.90
N GLU A 243 4.00 -26.62 1.28
CA GLU A 243 5.14 -26.36 0.38
C GLU A 243 5.14 -27.30 -0.83
N SER A 244 4.85 -28.58 -0.62
CA SER A 244 4.78 -29.57 -1.70
C SER A 244 3.62 -29.29 -2.66
N LYS A 245 2.46 -28.87 -2.16
CA LYS A 245 1.33 -28.43 -3.00
C LYS A 245 1.69 -27.21 -3.84
N ALA A 246 2.55 -26.34 -3.34
CA ALA A 246 3.13 -25.22 -4.08
C ALA A 246 4.27 -25.62 -5.05
N ASN A 247 4.53 -26.92 -5.25
CA ASN A 247 5.63 -27.44 -6.06
C ASN A 247 7.03 -27.01 -5.56
N ARG A 248 7.16 -26.83 -4.24
CA ARG A 248 8.40 -26.43 -3.58
C ARG A 248 8.96 -27.57 -2.76
N THR A 249 10.28 -27.62 -2.68
CA THR A 249 11.03 -28.52 -1.81
C THR A 249 12.07 -27.73 -1.04
N TRP A 250 12.60 -28.36 0.00
CA TRP A 250 13.58 -27.70 0.87
C TRP A 250 14.87 -27.39 0.11
N LYS A 251 15.46 -26.25 0.45
CA LYS A 251 16.72 -25.73 -0.06
C LYS A 251 17.54 -25.21 1.12
N ILE A 252 18.85 -25.12 0.93
CA ILE A 252 19.72 -24.42 1.87
C ILE A 252 19.85 -22.97 1.42
N PHE A 253 19.50 -22.04 2.32
CA PHE A 253 19.74 -20.61 2.16
C PHE A 253 20.90 -20.18 3.04
N VAL A 254 21.87 -19.49 2.45
CA VAL A 254 23.03 -18.94 3.16
C VAL A 254 22.86 -17.43 3.28
N ASN A 255 22.80 -16.94 4.51
CA ASN A 255 22.70 -15.52 4.81
C ASN A 255 24.03 -14.79 4.56
N LYS A 256 24.00 -13.46 4.50
CA LYS A 256 25.20 -12.61 4.36
C LYS A 256 26.19 -12.79 5.52
N ASP A 257 25.70 -13.10 6.71
CA ASP A 257 26.51 -13.43 7.90
C ASP A 257 27.00 -14.88 7.92
N LEU A 258 26.80 -15.62 6.82
CA LEU A 258 27.17 -17.01 6.61
C LEU A 258 26.43 -18.01 7.52
N THR A 259 25.36 -17.57 8.20
CA THR A 259 24.42 -18.49 8.82
C THR A 259 23.60 -19.23 7.75
N VAL A 260 23.20 -20.46 8.06
CA VAL A 260 22.52 -21.34 7.12
C VAL A 260 21.14 -21.69 7.66
N ASN A 261 20.12 -21.54 6.84
CA ASN A 261 18.75 -21.87 7.19
C ASN A 261 18.10 -22.75 6.10
N VAL A 262 17.07 -23.49 6.49
CA VAL A 262 16.21 -24.16 5.53
C VAL A 262 15.22 -23.15 4.95
N ALA A 263 15.21 -23.05 3.64
CA ALA A 263 14.20 -22.34 2.86
C ALA A 263 13.49 -23.34 1.92
N PHE A 264 12.48 -22.87 1.18
CA PHE A 264 11.77 -23.69 0.22
C PHE A 264 11.77 -23.02 -1.14
N GLY A 265 12.13 -23.78 -2.17
CA GLY A 265 12.22 -23.30 -3.54
C GLY A 265 11.87 -24.38 -4.54
N TYR A 266 11.95 -24.03 -5.82
CA TYR A 266 11.61 -24.92 -6.92
C TYR A 266 12.79 -25.80 -7.30
N LYS A 267 12.52 -27.04 -7.71
CA LYS A 267 13.56 -27.96 -8.21
C LYS A 267 14.10 -27.50 -9.55
N ASN A 268 13.21 -27.06 -10.44
CA ASN A 268 13.55 -26.40 -11.69
C ASN A 268 13.23 -24.91 -11.60
N GLU A 269 14.15 -24.07 -12.07
CA GLU A 269 13.96 -22.61 -12.10
C GLU A 269 12.72 -22.22 -12.93
N ASN A 270 12.41 -22.95 -14.00
CA ASN A 270 11.24 -22.69 -14.85
C ASN A 270 9.89 -23.02 -14.19
N ASP A 271 9.88 -23.73 -13.06
CA ASP A 271 8.65 -23.97 -12.29
C ASP A 271 8.35 -22.79 -11.35
N ASN A 272 9.28 -21.84 -11.20
CA ASN A 272 9.11 -20.69 -10.33
C ASN A 272 8.24 -19.60 -11.02
N PRO A 273 6.98 -19.39 -10.56
CA PRO A 273 6.06 -18.47 -11.21
C PRO A 273 6.50 -17.01 -11.05
N VAL A 274 7.17 -16.65 -9.94
CA VAL A 274 7.69 -15.29 -9.70
C VAL A 274 8.82 -14.98 -10.69
N LEU A 275 9.68 -15.96 -10.91
CA LEU A 275 10.80 -15.83 -11.82
C LEU A 275 10.35 -15.72 -13.28
N ASN A 276 9.38 -16.53 -13.68
CA ASN A 276 8.76 -16.44 -15.00
C ASN A 276 8.05 -15.11 -15.20
N TYR A 277 7.34 -14.62 -14.17
CA TYR A 277 6.77 -13.27 -14.18
C TYR A 277 7.84 -12.19 -14.42
N TYR A 278 9.01 -12.25 -13.78
CA TYR A 278 10.08 -11.28 -14.04
C TYR A 278 10.69 -11.39 -15.45
N LYS A 279 10.78 -12.60 -16.01
CA LYS A 279 11.16 -12.80 -17.42
C LYS A 279 10.15 -12.12 -18.36
N GLU A 280 8.86 -12.37 -18.14
CA GLU A 280 7.76 -11.80 -18.92
C GLU A 280 7.73 -10.27 -18.81
N VAL A 281 7.79 -9.74 -17.59
CA VAL A 281 7.91 -8.30 -17.30
C VAL A 281 9.03 -7.66 -18.11
N ASN A 282 10.24 -8.23 -18.05
CA ASN A 282 11.37 -7.64 -18.75
C ASN A 282 11.21 -7.71 -20.27
N SER A 283 10.63 -8.80 -20.81
CA SER A 283 10.33 -8.90 -22.25
C SER A 283 9.31 -7.84 -22.71
N TYR A 284 8.31 -7.57 -21.87
CA TYR A 284 7.20 -6.66 -22.17
C TYR A 284 7.60 -5.18 -22.13
N LYS A 285 8.59 -4.84 -21.29
CA LYS A 285 9.13 -3.47 -21.19
C LYS A 285 9.56 -2.90 -22.54
N VAL A 286 9.34 -1.60 -22.75
CA VAL A 286 9.79 -0.86 -23.93
C VAL A 286 11.30 -0.97 -24.05
N LEU A 287 12.04 -0.62 -22.99
CA LEU A 287 13.49 -0.76 -22.88
C LEU A 287 13.88 -1.99 -22.03
N GLY A 288 13.28 -3.13 -22.35
CA GLY A 288 13.52 -4.42 -21.69
C GLY A 288 14.86 -5.07 -22.01
N ASN A 289 15.28 -6.06 -21.21
CA ASN A 289 16.50 -6.83 -21.43
C ASN A 289 16.36 -8.31 -21.01
N PRO A 290 17.15 -9.24 -21.60
CA PRO A 290 17.01 -10.67 -21.31
C PRO A 290 17.60 -11.07 -19.94
N ASP A 291 18.46 -10.24 -19.33
CA ASP A 291 19.00 -10.49 -17.99
C ASP A 291 18.03 -10.02 -16.90
N TRP A 292 16.90 -10.72 -16.82
CA TRP A 292 15.81 -10.42 -15.89
C TRP A 292 16.21 -10.48 -14.41
N LYS A 293 17.35 -11.12 -14.08
CA LYS A 293 17.92 -11.19 -12.73
C LYS A 293 18.42 -9.82 -12.26
N TYR A 294 18.61 -8.89 -13.19
CA TYR A 294 19.04 -7.52 -12.90
C TYR A 294 17.84 -6.59 -12.68
N SER A 295 17.56 -6.25 -11.43
CA SER A 295 16.73 -5.10 -11.09
C SER A 295 17.56 -3.82 -11.24
N PRO A 296 17.00 -2.74 -11.84
CA PRO A 296 17.73 -1.48 -11.95
C PRO A 296 17.97 -0.92 -10.54
N ASN A 297 19.23 -0.61 -10.24
CA ASN A 297 19.57 0.10 -9.01
C ASN A 297 19.13 1.57 -9.10
N SER A 298 19.17 2.27 -7.97
CA SER A 298 18.70 3.65 -7.87
C SER A 298 19.41 4.61 -8.84
N ASP A 299 20.73 4.43 -8.99
CA ASP A 299 21.59 5.23 -9.86
C ASP A 299 21.22 5.05 -11.34
N ASP A 300 20.96 3.82 -11.77
CA ASP A 300 20.52 3.50 -13.12
C ASP A 300 19.16 4.12 -13.42
N ILE A 301 18.23 4.08 -12.47
CA ILE A 301 16.92 4.72 -12.61
C ILE A 301 17.08 6.24 -12.82
N ILE A 302 17.83 6.92 -11.95
CA ILE A 302 18.04 8.39 -12.01
C ILE A 302 18.71 8.81 -13.32
N LYS A 303 19.73 8.05 -13.73
CA LYS A 303 20.53 8.34 -14.93
C LYS A 303 19.84 7.87 -16.21
N GLY A 304 18.75 7.10 -16.12
CA GLY A 304 18.10 6.48 -17.27
C GLY A 304 19.01 5.47 -17.96
N ASN A 305 19.76 4.67 -17.20
CA ASN A 305 20.55 3.58 -17.76
C ASN A 305 19.66 2.33 -17.88
N PHE A 306 19.59 1.77 -19.07
CA PHE A 306 18.87 0.52 -19.33
C PHE A 306 19.87 -0.52 -19.79
N ARG A 307 19.96 -1.64 -19.07
CA ARG A 307 20.92 -2.69 -19.39
C ARG A 307 20.61 -3.30 -20.76
N GLY A 308 21.64 -3.53 -21.58
CA GLY A 308 21.50 -4.02 -22.96
C GLY A 308 21.06 -2.94 -23.96
N TRP A 309 21.10 -1.67 -23.54
CA TRP A 309 20.82 -0.51 -24.39
C TRP A 309 21.92 0.53 -24.26
N SER A 310 22.47 0.93 -25.41
CA SER A 310 23.39 2.04 -25.55
C SER A 310 22.62 3.35 -25.55
N LYS A 311 23.11 4.33 -24.76
CA LYS A 311 22.48 5.63 -24.56
C LYS A 311 23.39 6.75 -25.07
N THR A 312 22.86 7.60 -25.95
CA THR A 312 23.59 8.76 -26.52
C THR A 312 22.78 10.04 -26.35
N ASP A 313 23.42 11.13 -25.94
CA ASP A 313 22.79 12.46 -25.91
C ASP A 313 22.78 13.06 -27.31
N VAL A 314 21.59 13.42 -27.80
CA VAL A 314 21.38 14.01 -29.14
C VAL A 314 20.68 15.37 -29.05
N SER A 315 20.70 16.03 -27.88
CA SER A 315 19.99 17.28 -27.61
C SER A 315 20.38 18.41 -28.58
N ASP A 316 21.64 18.46 -29.00
CA ASP A 316 22.13 19.47 -29.94
C ASP A 316 21.39 19.43 -31.30
N GLN A 317 20.80 18.30 -31.69
CA GLN A 317 20.01 18.18 -32.92
C GLN A 317 18.66 18.92 -32.85
N TYR A 318 18.22 19.27 -31.64
CA TYR A 318 16.91 19.88 -31.39
C TYR A 318 17.00 21.35 -30.95
N THR A 319 18.21 21.88 -30.71
CA THR A 319 18.41 23.27 -30.23
C THR A 319 18.65 24.31 -31.34
N ASN A 320 18.54 23.91 -32.61
CA ASN A 320 18.88 24.73 -33.79
C ASN A 320 17.79 25.72 -34.24
N GLY A 321 16.82 26.05 -33.37
CA GLY A 321 15.75 27.03 -33.64
C GLY A 321 14.46 26.47 -34.24
N THR A 322 14.50 25.37 -35.01
CA THR A 322 13.30 24.73 -35.61
C THR A 322 12.27 24.34 -34.54
N TYR A 323 12.76 23.82 -33.42
CA TYR A 323 11.94 23.26 -32.35
C TYR A 323 11.62 24.26 -31.23
N GLY A 324 12.18 25.48 -31.28
CA GLY A 324 11.91 26.53 -30.30
C GLY A 324 12.50 26.30 -28.90
N ILE A 325 13.44 25.38 -28.75
CA ILE A 325 14.14 25.08 -27.49
C ILE A 325 15.62 25.45 -27.58
N GLY A 326 16.22 25.82 -26.44
CA GLY A 326 17.63 26.12 -26.26
C GLY A 326 18.26 25.27 -25.15
N LYS A 327 19.59 25.38 -24.98
CA LYS A 327 20.36 24.55 -24.05
C LYS A 327 19.98 24.75 -22.57
N ASP A 328 19.51 25.94 -22.22
CA ASP A 328 19.16 26.32 -20.85
C ASP A 328 17.70 26.03 -20.49
N ASP A 329 16.92 25.46 -21.41
CA ASP A 329 15.50 25.17 -21.20
C ASP A 329 15.29 23.92 -20.33
N GLY A 330 16.32 23.22 -19.87
CA GLY A 330 16.15 22.01 -19.04
C GLY A 330 15.47 20.86 -19.80
N ILE A 331 15.58 20.87 -21.13
CA ILE A 331 15.09 19.84 -22.04
C ILE A 331 16.28 19.06 -22.59
N GLN A 332 16.23 17.73 -22.49
CA GLN A 332 17.26 16.83 -22.99
C GLN A 332 16.63 15.77 -23.91
N VAL A 333 17.36 15.36 -24.94
CA VAL A 333 16.95 14.26 -25.83
C VAL A 333 18.00 13.16 -25.83
N LEU A 334 17.61 11.97 -25.39
CA LEU A 334 18.49 10.79 -25.36
C LEU A 334 18.02 9.77 -26.39
N ASN A 335 18.96 9.22 -27.16
CA ASN A 335 18.71 8.12 -28.07
C ASN A 335 19.16 6.79 -27.43
N TYR A 336 18.26 5.81 -27.42
CA TYR A 336 18.54 4.44 -26.96
C TYR A 336 18.56 3.47 -28.12
N SER A 337 19.60 2.64 -28.20
CA SER A 337 19.76 1.59 -29.21
C SER A 337 20.09 0.25 -28.54
N PRO A 338 19.47 -0.86 -28.95
CA PRO A 338 19.84 -2.18 -28.43
C PRO A 338 21.33 -2.48 -28.69
N ASP A 339 22.03 -3.01 -27.69
CA ASP A 339 23.45 -3.33 -27.79
C ASP A 339 23.72 -4.48 -28.76
N ASP A 340 22.80 -5.45 -28.86
CA ASP A 340 22.87 -6.59 -29.77
C ASP A 340 21.58 -6.74 -30.59
N LYS A 341 21.48 -5.96 -31.67
CA LYS A 341 20.36 -6.01 -32.61
C LYS A 341 20.22 -7.36 -33.34
N SER A 342 21.24 -8.21 -33.29
CA SER A 342 21.23 -9.52 -33.96
C SER A 342 20.60 -10.64 -33.12
N SER A 343 20.50 -10.45 -31.80
CA SER A 343 19.89 -11.42 -30.91
C SER A 343 18.39 -11.59 -31.15
N ASP A 344 17.89 -12.80 -30.92
CA ASP A 344 16.46 -13.12 -31.00
C ASP A 344 15.59 -12.26 -30.06
N TYR A 345 16.15 -11.79 -28.94
CA TYR A 345 15.44 -10.96 -27.98
C TYR A 345 15.24 -9.52 -28.49
N TYR A 346 16.25 -8.94 -29.15
CA TYR A 346 16.23 -7.54 -29.59
C TYR A 346 15.80 -7.34 -31.05
N LYS A 347 15.61 -8.40 -31.84
CA LYS A 347 15.27 -8.29 -33.28
C LYS A 347 14.05 -7.42 -33.60
N ASP A 348 13.06 -7.39 -32.70
CA ASP A 348 11.84 -6.59 -32.85
C ASP A 348 11.89 -5.24 -32.11
N LYS A 349 12.98 -4.98 -31.38
CA LYS A 349 13.21 -3.72 -30.65
C LYS A 349 13.87 -2.71 -31.58
N LYS A 350 13.37 -1.47 -31.57
CA LYS A 350 13.89 -0.36 -32.38
C LYS A 350 14.54 0.70 -31.50
N ASP A 351 15.32 1.57 -32.13
CA ASP A 351 15.85 2.74 -31.45
C ASP A 351 14.70 3.61 -30.91
N LEU A 352 14.88 4.17 -29.71
CA LEU A 352 13.87 5.00 -29.04
C LEU A 352 14.50 6.32 -28.62
N LYS A 353 13.87 7.43 -29.04
CA LYS A 353 14.20 8.76 -28.50
C LYS A 353 13.38 9.04 -27.25
N MET A 354 14.07 9.39 -26.16
CA MET A 354 13.50 9.81 -24.90
C MET A 354 13.63 11.32 -24.74
N PHE A 355 12.51 12.01 -24.64
CA PHE A 355 12.43 13.46 -24.44
C PHE A 355 12.23 13.75 -22.95
N ILE A 356 13.21 14.40 -22.34
CA ILE A 356 13.29 14.62 -20.90
C ILE A 356 13.05 16.09 -20.62
N LEU A 357 12.16 16.38 -19.67
CA LEU A 357 11.93 17.71 -19.12
C LEU A 357 12.27 17.71 -17.63
N ASP A 358 13.11 18.66 -17.21
CA ASP A 358 13.18 19.08 -15.81
C ASP A 358 12.06 20.09 -15.53
N VAL A 359 11.03 19.67 -14.79
CA VAL A 359 9.84 20.48 -14.51
C VAL A 359 10.16 21.68 -13.60
N ASP A 360 11.27 21.62 -12.85
CA ASP A 360 11.73 22.73 -12.02
C ASP A 360 12.26 23.89 -12.89
N ASN A 361 12.61 23.62 -14.16
CA ASN A 361 13.04 24.64 -15.11
C ASN A 361 11.85 25.38 -15.72
N THR A 362 11.74 26.68 -15.39
CA THR A 362 10.60 27.49 -15.82
C THR A 362 10.53 27.73 -17.32
N SER A 363 11.68 27.94 -17.96
CA SER A 363 11.76 28.24 -19.39
C SER A 363 11.37 27.02 -20.22
N GLY A 364 11.82 25.83 -19.81
CA GLY A 364 11.45 24.56 -20.44
C GLY A 364 9.99 24.23 -20.35
N TYR A 365 9.39 24.37 -19.17
CA TYR A 365 7.99 24.00 -18.93
C TYR A 365 7.05 24.61 -19.98
N GLN A 366 7.18 25.91 -20.23
CA GLN A 366 6.31 26.62 -21.17
C GLN A 366 6.54 26.19 -22.63
N LYS A 367 7.77 25.81 -22.97
CA LYS A 367 8.18 25.44 -24.34
C LYS A 367 7.97 23.96 -24.66
N PHE A 368 7.94 23.09 -23.65
CA PHE A 368 7.98 21.64 -23.86
C PHE A 368 6.77 21.11 -24.62
N ILE A 369 5.58 21.69 -24.39
CA ILE A 369 4.35 21.32 -25.11
C ILE A 369 4.49 21.59 -26.60
N ASP A 370 4.93 22.80 -26.97
CA ASP A 370 5.15 23.18 -28.37
C ASP A 370 6.26 22.32 -29.00
N PHE A 371 7.32 22.07 -28.24
CA PHE A 371 8.44 21.24 -28.66
C PHE A 371 8.00 19.82 -29.02
N ILE A 372 7.32 19.12 -28.11
CA ILE A 372 6.93 17.73 -28.31
C ILE A 372 5.87 17.60 -29.42
N THR A 373 5.04 18.62 -29.59
CA THR A 373 4.09 18.72 -30.70
C THR A 373 4.81 18.81 -32.04
N LYS A 374 5.80 19.70 -32.17
CA LYS A 374 6.62 19.82 -33.40
C LYS A 374 7.41 18.55 -33.70
N VAL A 375 7.93 17.86 -32.67
CA VAL A 375 8.59 16.56 -32.82
C VAL A 375 7.63 15.55 -33.44
N TYR A 376 6.40 15.45 -32.93
CA TYR A 376 5.37 14.56 -33.46
C TYR A 376 4.96 14.95 -34.90
N GLU A 377 4.79 16.23 -35.18
CA GLU A 377 4.42 16.70 -36.52
C GLU A 377 5.48 16.36 -37.59
N ASN A 378 6.76 16.43 -37.22
CA ASN A 378 7.87 16.09 -38.11
C ASN A 378 8.00 14.58 -38.36
N ASP A 379 7.65 13.72 -37.40
CA ASP A 379 7.64 12.26 -37.58
C ASP A 379 6.54 11.59 -36.74
N LYS A 380 5.35 11.50 -37.33
CA LYS A 380 4.15 10.92 -36.70
C LYS A 380 4.27 9.41 -36.44
N ASN A 381 5.15 8.73 -37.16
CA ASN A 381 5.28 7.27 -37.12
C ASN A 381 6.36 6.79 -36.14
N SER A 382 7.28 7.67 -35.74
CA SER A 382 8.28 7.34 -34.72
C SER A 382 7.62 7.19 -33.37
N LYS A 383 7.87 6.07 -32.70
CA LYS A 383 7.55 5.90 -31.29
C LYS A 383 8.56 6.68 -30.44
N ILE A 384 8.09 7.29 -29.36
CA ILE A 384 8.93 8.10 -28.48
C ILE A 384 8.70 7.76 -27.01
N GLY A 385 9.68 8.06 -26.17
CA GLY A 385 9.53 8.09 -24.71
C GLY A 385 9.54 9.51 -24.19
N VAL A 386 8.87 9.75 -23.06
CA VAL A 386 8.92 11.02 -22.32
C VAL A 386 9.30 10.77 -20.86
N THR A 387 10.16 11.62 -20.32
CA THR A 387 10.50 11.62 -18.88
C THR A 387 10.28 13.00 -18.28
N LEU A 388 9.49 13.08 -17.21
CA LEU A 388 9.26 14.29 -16.42
C LEU A 388 10.02 14.15 -15.09
N LYS A 389 11.02 15.01 -14.87
CA LYS A 389 11.82 15.03 -13.64
C LYS A 389 11.35 16.11 -12.67
N ASN A 390 11.59 15.90 -11.38
CA ASN A 390 11.34 16.87 -10.30
C ASN A 390 9.87 17.35 -10.20
N VAL A 391 8.91 16.48 -10.49
CA VAL A 391 7.48 16.83 -10.40
C VAL A 391 7.09 17.03 -8.93
N GLY A 392 6.62 18.22 -8.59
CA GLY A 392 6.21 18.56 -7.21
C GLY A 392 7.35 18.97 -6.27
N LYS A 393 8.54 19.29 -6.78
CA LYS A 393 9.67 19.78 -5.97
C LYS A 393 9.42 21.19 -5.41
N ALA A 394 10.07 21.50 -4.28
CA ALA A 394 9.79 22.62 -3.38
C ALA A 394 9.75 24.03 -4.01
N HIS A 395 10.37 24.26 -5.16
CA HIS A 395 10.41 25.58 -5.81
C HIS A 395 9.37 25.78 -6.89
N THR A 396 8.66 24.73 -7.29
CA THR A 396 7.71 24.83 -8.39
C THR A 396 6.29 24.43 -8.04
N THR A 397 6.03 23.49 -7.12
CA THR A 397 4.67 22.93 -6.89
C THR A 397 3.92 22.68 -8.22
N ARG A 398 4.66 22.50 -9.32
CA ARG A 398 4.13 22.70 -10.67
C ARG A 398 3.40 21.45 -11.06
N ASN A 399 2.15 21.67 -11.39
CA ASN A 399 1.30 20.66 -11.93
C ASN A 399 1.73 20.35 -13.37
N VAL A 400 1.91 19.07 -13.71
CA VAL A 400 2.24 18.62 -15.08
C VAL A 400 1.00 18.19 -15.88
N TYR A 401 -0.20 18.48 -15.39
CA TYR A 401 -1.48 18.11 -16.02
C TYR A 401 -1.54 18.54 -17.50
N ASP A 402 -1.20 19.79 -17.79
CA ASP A 402 -1.25 20.33 -19.16
C ASP A 402 -0.20 19.67 -20.07
N ILE A 403 0.98 19.36 -19.54
CA ILE A 403 2.02 18.64 -20.28
C ILE A 403 1.56 17.22 -20.63
N ILE A 404 1.08 16.46 -19.63
CA ILE A 404 0.60 15.09 -19.84
C ILE A 404 -0.58 15.08 -20.82
N LYS A 405 -1.50 16.02 -20.66
CA LYS A 405 -2.66 16.19 -21.54
C LYS A 405 -2.27 16.59 -22.97
N ALA A 406 -1.14 17.24 -23.17
CA ALA A 406 -0.63 17.61 -24.48
C ALA A 406 0.25 16.54 -25.14
N LEU A 407 0.59 15.45 -24.43
CA LEU A 407 1.43 14.40 -25.00
C LEU A 407 0.84 13.83 -26.30
N PRO A 408 1.67 13.66 -27.35
CA PRO A 408 1.22 13.12 -28.62
C PRO A 408 0.93 11.61 -28.54
N PRO A 409 0.12 11.06 -29.46
CA PRO A 409 -0.32 9.66 -29.39
C PRO A 409 0.78 8.62 -29.66
N ASN A 410 1.94 9.04 -30.18
CA ASN A 410 3.10 8.18 -30.43
C ASN A 410 4.01 7.98 -29.21
N VAL A 411 3.66 8.55 -28.05
CA VAL A 411 4.36 8.29 -26.77
C VAL A 411 4.09 6.85 -26.33
N GLU A 412 5.11 5.99 -26.43
CA GLU A 412 5.01 4.59 -26.03
C GLU A 412 5.28 4.40 -24.53
N THR A 413 6.17 5.22 -23.95
CA THR A 413 6.48 5.20 -22.52
C THR A 413 6.53 6.59 -21.91
N LEU A 414 5.96 6.73 -20.71
CA LEU A 414 6.04 7.92 -19.87
C LEU A 414 6.69 7.57 -18.54
N THR A 415 7.75 8.28 -18.17
CA THR A 415 8.37 8.19 -16.85
C THR A 415 8.15 9.48 -16.06
N VAL A 416 7.66 9.39 -14.83
CA VAL A 416 7.40 10.53 -13.95
C VAL A 416 8.15 10.34 -12.64
N PHE A 417 9.05 11.27 -12.31
CA PHE A 417 9.73 11.34 -11.02
C PHE A 417 9.00 12.33 -10.11
N LEU A 418 8.26 11.80 -9.15
CA LEU A 418 7.46 12.52 -8.16
C LEU A 418 8.32 12.83 -6.92
N ASP A 419 8.51 14.11 -6.61
CA ASP A 419 9.20 14.54 -5.38
C ASP A 419 8.22 14.62 -4.19
N GLY A 420 6.94 14.91 -4.49
CA GLY A 420 5.84 14.97 -3.52
C GLY A 420 4.73 13.96 -3.81
N ALA A 421 3.87 13.73 -2.80
CA ALA A 421 2.75 12.79 -2.87
C ALA A 421 1.53 13.31 -3.66
N ASP A 422 1.58 14.52 -4.19
CA ASP A 422 0.53 15.05 -5.05
C ASP A 422 0.61 14.46 -6.46
N THR A 423 -0.31 13.54 -6.73
CA THR A 423 -0.47 12.86 -8.01
C THR A 423 -1.63 13.38 -8.86
N THR A 424 -2.24 14.52 -8.51
CA THR A 424 -3.49 14.98 -9.15
C THR A 424 -3.29 15.25 -10.64
N SER A 425 -2.09 15.71 -11.01
CA SER A 425 -1.66 15.87 -12.40
C SER A 425 -1.78 14.61 -13.26
N LEU A 426 -1.65 13.42 -12.66
CA LEU A 426 -1.74 12.14 -13.38
C LEU A 426 -3.14 11.87 -13.92
N LEU A 427 -4.20 12.53 -13.43
CA LEU A 427 -5.55 12.39 -13.98
C LEU A 427 -5.63 12.79 -15.47
N ALA A 428 -4.68 13.59 -15.97
CA ALA A 428 -4.54 13.87 -17.41
C ALA A 428 -4.31 12.60 -18.27
N LEU A 429 -3.90 11.48 -17.65
CA LEU A 429 -3.74 10.19 -18.31
C LEU A 429 -5.07 9.49 -18.61
N GLU A 430 -6.18 9.94 -18.03
CA GLU A 430 -7.48 9.26 -18.14
C GLU A 430 -7.88 8.96 -19.58
N ASP A 431 -7.60 9.86 -20.53
CA ASP A 431 -7.91 9.73 -21.96
C ASP A 431 -6.67 9.40 -22.81
N ARG A 432 -5.58 8.95 -22.18
CA ARG A 432 -4.30 8.65 -22.84
C ARG A 432 -3.99 7.17 -22.81
N ARG A 433 -3.64 6.65 -23.98
CA ARG A 433 -3.13 5.29 -24.13
C ARG A 433 -1.62 5.34 -24.09
N ILE A 434 -1.04 4.77 -23.04
CA ILE A 434 0.40 4.60 -22.90
C ILE A 434 0.65 3.14 -22.63
N LYS A 435 1.59 2.56 -23.39
CA LYS A 435 1.96 1.15 -23.23
C LYS A 435 2.67 0.93 -21.90
N GLU A 436 3.58 1.83 -21.53
CA GLU A 436 4.36 1.71 -20.30
C GLU A 436 4.41 3.02 -19.51
N LEU A 437 3.84 3.04 -18.31
CA LEU A 437 3.97 4.13 -17.35
C LEU A 437 4.98 3.76 -16.27
N ASN A 438 5.94 4.62 -16.00
CA ASN A 438 6.88 4.46 -14.91
C ASN A 438 6.70 5.59 -13.91
N LEU A 439 6.32 5.26 -12.68
CA LEU A 439 6.22 6.18 -11.55
C LEU A 439 7.36 5.89 -10.58
N TYR A 440 8.21 6.89 -10.35
CA TYR A 440 9.30 6.86 -9.38
C TYR A 440 9.17 8.02 -8.42
N THR A 441 9.77 7.90 -7.24
CA THR A 441 9.96 8.99 -6.30
C THR A 441 11.40 9.04 -5.83
N THR A 442 11.93 10.26 -5.68
CA THR A 442 13.19 10.54 -4.98
C THR A 442 12.95 11.09 -3.56
N GLY A 443 11.69 11.26 -3.18
CA GLY A 443 11.24 11.72 -1.89
C GLY A 443 10.95 10.57 -0.91
N GLN A 444 10.01 10.79 0.00
CA GLN A 444 9.63 9.78 0.99
C GLN A 444 8.83 8.63 0.34
N VAL A 445 9.30 7.41 0.51
CA VAL A 445 8.70 6.21 -0.10
C VAL A 445 7.51 5.69 0.70
N ASN A 446 7.68 5.57 2.02
CA ASN A 446 6.70 4.96 2.93
C ASN A 446 5.88 6.07 3.62
N THR A 447 4.80 6.51 2.97
CA THR A 447 3.85 7.47 3.54
C THR A 447 2.42 7.04 3.21
N ASP A 448 1.46 7.40 4.05
CA ASP A 448 0.02 7.27 3.79
C ASP A 448 -0.53 8.37 2.85
N LEU A 449 0.35 9.22 2.33
CA LEU A 449 0.01 10.35 1.46
C LEU A 449 -0.06 9.94 -0.01
N TRP A 450 0.65 8.88 -0.41
CA TRP A 450 0.64 8.41 -1.80
C TRP A 450 -0.74 7.86 -2.16
N GLY A 451 -1.50 8.69 -2.86
CA GLY A 451 -2.78 8.34 -3.45
C GLY A 451 -2.73 8.30 -4.97
N ILE A 452 -3.59 7.49 -5.58
CA ILE A 452 -3.78 7.48 -7.04
C ILE A 452 -5.27 7.52 -7.36
N ASN A 453 -5.63 8.29 -8.37
CA ASN A 453 -6.96 8.25 -8.96
C ASN A 453 -7.01 7.09 -9.95
N PRO A 454 -7.81 6.02 -9.72
CA PRO A 454 -7.80 4.85 -10.60
C PRO A 454 -8.21 5.18 -12.05
N LEU A 455 -8.99 6.24 -12.26
CA LEU A 455 -9.41 6.70 -13.58
C LEU A 455 -8.22 7.14 -14.44
N ALA A 456 -7.16 7.67 -13.83
CA ALA A 456 -5.91 8.00 -14.52
C ALA A 456 -5.25 6.79 -15.19
N LEU A 457 -5.52 5.58 -14.68
CA LEU A 457 -4.85 4.38 -15.13
C LEU A 457 -5.70 3.58 -16.14
N LYS A 458 -6.96 3.94 -16.39
CA LYS A 458 -7.91 3.09 -17.11
C LYS A 458 -7.46 2.72 -18.54
N HIS A 459 -6.55 3.47 -19.16
CA HIS A 459 -5.98 3.16 -20.49
C HIS A 459 -4.47 2.88 -20.46
N ILE A 460 -3.91 2.61 -19.28
CA ILE A 460 -2.49 2.31 -19.07
C ILE A 460 -2.29 0.81 -18.98
N ASN A 461 -1.54 0.25 -19.95
CA ASN A 461 -1.36 -1.20 -20.06
C ASN A 461 -0.45 -1.76 -18.98
N PHE A 462 0.66 -1.08 -18.65
CA PHE A 462 1.70 -1.66 -17.81
C PHE A 462 2.46 -0.63 -16.99
N ILE A 463 2.75 -0.96 -15.73
CA ILE A 463 3.44 -0.09 -14.76
C ILE A 463 4.61 -0.84 -14.08
N PRO A 464 5.72 -1.11 -14.79
CA PRO A 464 6.79 -1.96 -14.28
C PRO A 464 7.67 -1.32 -13.23
N SER A 465 7.70 0.02 -13.14
CA SER A 465 8.48 0.74 -12.12
C SER A 465 8.11 0.32 -10.70
N LEU A 466 6.95 -0.30 -10.51
CA LEU A 466 6.48 -0.72 -9.20
C LEU A 466 7.22 -1.92 -8.60
N LEU A 467 8.09 -2.55 -9.39
CA LEU A 467 8.94 -3.66 -8.97
C LEU A 467 10.35 -3.18 -8.55
N ALA A 468 10.66 -1.89 -8.72
CA ALA A 468 11.97 -1.30 -8.45
C ALA A 468 12.01 -0.65 -7.05
N TYR A 469 11.62 -1.43 -6.03
CA TYR A 469 11.59 -0.97 -4.65
C TYR A 469 13.02 -0.83 -4.10
N ASN A 470 13.50 0.41 -4.01
CA ASN A 470 14.82 0.77 -3.51
C ASN A 470 14.65 1.64 -2.26
N VAL A 471 14.83 1.11 -1.05
CA VAL A 471 14.76 1.92 0.18
C VAL A 471 16.13 2.11 0.82
N GLY A 472 16.39 3.36 1.24
CA GLY A 472 17.53 3.69 2.08
C GLY A 472 17.37 3.02 3.44
N GLY A 473 18.24 2.04 3.73
CA GLY A 473 18.21 1.31 5.00
C GLY A 473 19.02 0.01 4.97
N PHE A 474 19.12 -0.64 3.80
CA PHE A 474 19.81 -1.92 3.64
C PHE A 474 20.92 -1.94 2.59
N ASP A 475 21.09 -0.86 1.83
CA ASP A 475 22.07 -0.73 0.75
C ASP A 475 23.16 0.31 1.09
N PRO A 476 24.37 0.23 0.49
CA PRO A 476 25.55 1.02 0.84
C PRO A 476 25.49 2.46 0.34
N TYR A 477 24.31 3.08 0.28
CA TYR A 477 24.19 4.46 -0.16
C TYR A 477 24.78 5.39 0.91
N PRO A 478 25.75 6.25 0.55
CA PRO A 478 26.25 7.27 1.45
C PRO A 478 25.11 8.13 2.02
N PRO A 479 25.21 8.59 3.28
CA PRO A 479 24.28 9.57 3.82
C PRO A 479 24.13 10.77 2.89
N GLY A 480 22.90 11.19 2.60
CA GLY A 480 22.60 12.29 1.68
C GLY A 480 22.44 11.90 0.21
N SER A 481 22.54 10.62 -0.14
CA SER A 481 22.27 10.15 -1.51
C SER A 481 20.81 10.35 -1.89
N THR A 482 20.57 10.77 -3.13
CA THR A 482 19.22 10.73 -3.74
C THR A 482 18.92 9.31 -4.17
N ILE A 483 17.86 8.73 -3.62
CA ILE A 483 17.46 7.35 -3.91
C ILE A 483 16.12 7.39 -4.66
N ALA A 484 16.16 7.17 -5.97
CA ALA A 484 14.96 6.84 -6.74
C ALA A 484 14.42 5.47 -6.35
N SER A 485 13.12 5.43 -6.06
CA SER A 485 12.37 4.27 -5.62
C SER A 485 10.94 4.29 -6.16
N THR A 486 10.18 3.27 -5.83
CA THR A 486 8.75 3.15 -6.14
C THR A 486 7.91 3.74 -5.00
N PRO A 487 7.02 4.73 -5.22
CA PRO A 487 6.05 5.15 -4.21
C PRO A 487 5.05 4.03 -3.87
N ILE A 488 4.73 3.85 -2.58
CA ILE A 488 3.72 2.88 -2.14
C ILE A 488 2.35 3.54 -2.09
N PHE A 489 1.47 3.24 -3.06
CA PHE A 489 0.12 3.79 -3.12
C PHE A 489 -0.83 3.09 -2.15
N THR A 490 -1.03 3.68 -0.97
CA THR A 490 -1.93 3.18 0.07
C THR A 490 -3.36 3.69 -0.05
N THR A 491 -3.57 4.66 -0.93
CA THR A 491 -4.77 5.50 -0.95
C THR A 491 -5.40 5.51 -2.35
N LEU A 492 -6.71 5.24 -2.44
CA LEU A 492 -7.49 5.59 -3.61
C LEU A 492 -7.95 7.03 -3.43
N LYS A 493 -7.59 7.92 -4.34
CA LYS A 493 -7.98 9.33 -4.27
C LYS A 493 -8.89 9.72 -5.43
N PHE A 494 -9.68 10.76 -5.24
CA PHE A 494 -10.58 11.29 -6.26
C PHE A 494 -10.50 12.81 -6.31
N ASP A 495 -10.73 13.38 -7.48
CA ASP A 495 -10.50 14.79 -7.78
C ASP A 495 -11.83 15.56 -7.95
N ARG A 496 -11.75 16.89 -8.10
CA ARG A 496 -12.88 17.83 -7.96
C ARG A 496 -14.17 17.49 -8.67
N ASN A 497 -14.07 16.91 -9.87
CA ASN A 497 -15.22 16.61 -10.73
C ASN A 497 -15.57 15.12 -10.76
N ASP A 498 -14.98 14.30 -9.88
CA ASP A 498 -15.39 12.91 -9.70
C ASP A 498 -16.68 12.83 -8.88
N ASP A 499 -17.78 12.57 -9.57
CA ASP A 499 -19.08 12.28 -8.96
C ASP A 499 -19.17 10.81 -8.50
N TYR A 500 -20.29 10.43 -7.87
CA TYR A 500 -20.48 9.07 -7.38
C TYR A 500 -20.33 7.99 -8.48
N LYS A 501 -20.67 8.30 -9.74
CA LYS A 501 -20.51 7.34 -10.86
C LYS A 501 -19.05 7.13 -11.19
N ARG A 502 -18.28 8.21 -11.28
CA ARG A 502 -16.83 8.18 -11.53
C ARG A 502 -16.07 7.53 -10.37
N VAL A 503 -16.49 7.78 -9.14
CA VAL A 503 -15.97 7.07 -7.97
C VAL A 503 -16.23 5.57 -8.12
N GLN A 504 -17.46 5.16 -8.43
CA GLN A 504 -17.77 3.74 -8.62
C GLN A 504 -16.95 3.09 -9.74
N GLU A 505 -16.78 3.78 -10.88
CA GLU A 505 -15.90 3.33 -11.98
C GLU A 505 -14.46 3.14 -11.50
N GLY A 506 -13.92 4.10 -10.75
CA GLY A 506 -12.56 4.03 -10.20
C GLY A 506 -12.37 2.88 -9.20
N LEU A 507 -13.36 2.65 -8.32
CA LEU A 507 -13.35 1.52 -7.38
C LEU A 507 -13.32 0.17 -8.10
N ASP A 508 -14.14 0.03 -9.15
CA ASP A 508 -14.17 -1.20 -9.96
C ASP A 508 -12.87 -1.43 -10.74
N ILE A 509 -12.24 -0.36 -11.26
CA ILE A 509 -10.91 -0.44 -11.89
C ILE A 509 -9.87 -0.94 -10.89
N ALA A 510 -9.80 -0.35 -9.70
CA ALA A 510 -8.84 -0.76 -8.67
C ALA A 510 -9.05 -2.22 -8.23
N LYS A 511 -10.31 -2.67 -8.15
CA LYS A 511 -10.65 -4.06 -7.85
C LYS A 511 -10.28 -5.01 -9.00
N ALA A 512 -10.57 -4.66 -10.25
CA ALA A 512 -10.28 -5.50 -11.40
C ALA A 512 -8.76 -5.66 -11.65
N ARG A 513 -7.97 -4.67 -11.23
CA ARG A 513 -6.52 -4.61 -11.42
C ARG A 513 -5.73 -4.90 -10.14
N ARG A 514 -6.32 -5.64 -9.21
CA ARG A 514 -5.75 -5.88 -7.89
C ARG A 514 -4.40 -6.61 -7.86
N SER A 515 -4.11 -7.38 -8.90
CA SER A 515 -2.83 -8.04 -9.09
C SER A 515 -1.70 -7.07 -9.44
N GLU A 516 -1.99 -5.81 -9.74
CA GLU A 516 -0.99 -4.79 -9.98
C GLU A 516 -0.57 -4.11 -8.68
N ARG A 517 0.75 -3.96 -8.49
CA ARG A 517 1.35 -3.45 -7.24
C ARG A 517 0.80 -2.07 -6.79
N ILE A 518 0.33 -1.24 -7.73
CA ILE A 518 -0.24 0.10 -7.45
C ILE A 518 -1.57 0.01 -6.71
N PHE A 519 -2.28 -1.11 -6.84
CA PHE A 519 -3.54 -1.38 -6.18
C PHE A 519 -3.42 -2.39 -5.04
N GLN A 520 -2.22 -2.61 -4.49
CA GLN A 520 -2.02 -3.53 -3.36
C GLN A 520 -1.85 -2.82 -2.01
N GLY A 521 -1.64 -1.49 -2.00
CA GLY A 521 -1.44 -0.76 -0.75
C GLY A 521 -0.12 -1.08 -0.06
N ASN A 522 -0.15 -1.08 1.27
CA ASN A 522 1.02 -1.37 2.12
C ASN A 522 1.43 -2.84 2.08
N HIS A 523 0.45 -3.72 1.95
CA HIS A 523 0.69 -5.15 1.89
C HIS A 523 0.93 -5.53 0.43
N GLN A 524 1.84 -6.47 0.16
CA GLN A 524 2.10 -6.96 -1.19
C GLN A 524 1.46 -8.33 -1.37
N GLY A 525 1.06 -8.65 -2.60
CA GLY A 525 0.52 -9.96 -2.96
C GLY A 525 -1.00 -10.05 -2.83
N ASP A 526 -1.48 -11.30 -2.79
CA ASP A 526 -2.89 -11.59 -2.99
C ASP A 526 -3.78 -11.06 -1.85
N GLY A 527 -4.94 -10.51 -2.21
CA GLY A 527 -5.88 -9.87 -1.29
C GLY A 527 -5.47 -8.49 -0.77
N ALA A 528 -4.22 -8.06 -0.94
CA ALA A 528 -3.72 -6.78 -0.43
C ALA A 528 -4.43 -5.57 -1.08
N LYS A 529 -4.74 -4.50 -0.31
CA LYS A 529 -5.49 -3.29 -0.74
C LYS A 529 -4.86 -1.96 -0.32
N PRO A 530 -5.16 -0.88 -1.05
CA PRO A 530 -5.40 0.44 -0.49
C PRO A 530 -6.57 0.40 0.50
N VAL A 531 -6.30 0.77 1.76
CA VAL A 531 -7.30 0.82 2.85
C VAL A 531 -7.63 2.27 3.25
N PHE A 532 -7.22 3.24 2.43
CA PHE A 532 -7.52 4.65 2.60
C PHE A 532 -8.25 5.17 1.36
N TRP A 533 -9.36 5.87 1.56
CA TRP A 533 -10.05 6.61 0.50
C TRP A 533 -9.97 8.12 0.76
N ASP A 534 -9.61 8.88 -0.26
CA ASP A 534 -9.37 10.32 -0.15
C ASP A 534 -10.25 11.09 -1.13
N PHE A 535 -11.25 11.79 -0.58
CA PHE A 535 -12.17 12.69 -1.27
C PHE A 535 -11.91 14.15 -0.88
N ALA A 536 -10.74 14.48 -0.33
CA ALA A 536 -10.43 15.85 0.11
C ALA A 536 -10.59 16.87 -1.04
N ASP A 537 -10.21 16.46 -2.25
CA ASP A 537 -10.34 17.27 -3.47
C ASP A 537 -11.69 17.10 -4.17
N ALA A 538 -12.52 16.13 -3.78
CA ALA A 538 -13.80 15.75 -4.39
C ALA A 538 -15.01 16.12 -3.50
N PRO A 539 -15.36 17.41 -3.32
CA PRO A 539 -16.43 17.86 -2.44
C PRO A 539 -17.84 17.42 -2.86
N ILE A 540 -17.99 16.85 -4.06
CA ILE A 540 -19.23 16.21 -4.53
C ILE A 540 -19.55 14.97 -3.67
N ILE A 541 -18.51 14.31 -3.15
CA ILE A 541 -18.63 13.11 -2.32
C ILE A 541 -18.69 13.50 -0.85
N THR A 542 -19.89 13.41 -0.30
CA THR A 542 -20.19 13.75 1.10
C THR A 542 -20.35 12.51 1.99
N SER A 543 -20.67 11.36 1.40
CA SER A 543 -20.77 10.06 2.08
C SER A 543 -20.47 8.91 1.12
N LEU A 544 -20.54 7.66 1.58
CA LEU A 544 -20.42 6.48 0.72
C LEU A 544 -21.78 5.97 0.22
N LYS A 545 -22.80 6.85 0.23
CA LYS A 545 -24.18 6.51 -0.12
C LYS A 545 -24.25 5.83 -1.48
N ASN A 546 -24.82 4.63 -1.48
CA ASN A 546 -25.02 3.79 -2.66
C ASN A 546 -23.74 3.34 -3.41
N LEU A 547 -22.53 3.60 -2.91
CA LEU A 547 -21.31 3.05 -3.49
C LEU A 547 -21.16 1.57 -3.14
N ASN A 548 -20.53 0.77 -3.99
CA ASN A 548 -20.21 -0.61 -3.66
C ASN A 548 -18.92 -0.65 -2.81
N VAL A 549 -19.07 -0.83 -1.49
CA VAL A 549 -17.96 -0.78 -0.52
C VAL A 549 -17.54 -2.15 0.03
N HIS A 550 -18.10 -3.25 -0.46
CA HIS A 550 -17.94 -4.59 0.15
C HIS A 550 -16.50 -5.11 0.22
N ASP A 551 -15.59 -4.58 -0.61
CA ASP A 551 -14.15 -4.94 -0.58
C ASP A 551 -13.27 -3.80 -0.03
N ALA A 552 -13.84 -2.79 0.62
CA ALA A 552 -13.10 -1.59 1.01
C ALA A 552 -12.23 -1.80 2.26
N GLU A 553 -12.80 -2.37 3.34
CA GLU A 553 -12.14 -2.58 4.66
C GLU A 553 -11.25 -1.39 5.09
N LEU A 554 -11.84 -0.20 5.11
CA LEU A 554 -11.14 1.06 5.26
C LEU A 554 -10.66 1.29 6.69
N LYS A 555 -9.45 1.82 6.77
CA LYS A 555 -8.85 2.38 7.99
C LYS A 555 -9.05 3.90 8.06
N GLN A 556 -9.11 4.58 6.92
CA GLN A 556 -9.30 6.03 6.86
C GLN A 556 -10.12 6.47 5.66
N VAL A 557 -10.98 7.46 5.88
CA VAL A 557 -11.64 8.24 4.82
C VAL A 557 -11.36 9.73 5.04
N ARG A 558 -10.97 10.44 3.98
CA ARG A 558 -10.84 11.90 3.99
C ARG A 558 -11.96 12.52 3.17
N LEU A 559 -12.79 13.36 3.78
CA LEU A 559 -13.82 14.17 3.13
C LEU A 559 -13.27 15.57 2.83
N SER A 560 -13.93 16.34 1.97
CA SER A 560 -13.45 17.69 1.64
C SER A 560 -13.64 18.67 2.80
N SER A 561 -12.62 19.47 3.09
CA SER A 561 -12.72 20.62 4.01
C SER A 561 -13.67 21.71 3.49
N LYS A 562 -13.97 21.71 2.18
CA LYS A 562 -14.97 22.61 1.57
C LYS A 562 -16.40 22.36 2.05
N LEU A 563 -16.65 21.24 2.74
CA LEU A 563 -17.93 20.95 3.38
C LEU A 563 -18.13 21.76 4.68
N ILE A 564 -17.05 22.36 5.21
CA ILE A 564 -17.07 23.11 6.46
C ILE A 564 -17.56 24.53 6.20
N GLN A 565 -18.53 24.94 6.99
CA GLN A 565 -19.05 26.29 7.08
C GLN A 565 -18.61 26.92 8.40
N SER A 566 -18.61 28.24 8.47
CA SER A 566 -18.36 28.99 9.70
C SER A 566 -19.56 29.87 10.01
N ASP A 567 -20.00 29.82 11.26
CA ASP A 567 -21.01 30.73 11.77
C ASP A 567 -20.41 32.16 11.80
N PRO A 568 -21.00 33.15 11.10
CA PRO A 568 -20.40 34.47 10.97
C PRO A 568 -20.22 35.22 12.30
N ASP A 569 -21.09 34.95 13.28
CA ASP A 569 -21.13 35.70 14.54
C ASP A 569 -20.22 35.08 15.60
N SER A 570 -20.19 33.75 15.69
CA SER A 570 -19.41 33.01 16.70
C SER A 570 -18.07 32.50 16.19
N GLY A 571 -17.86 32.46 14.87
CA GLY A 571 -16.70 31.82 14.25
C GLY A 571 -16.68 30.29 14.39
N THR A 572 -17.74 29.69 14.93
CA THR A 572 -17.83 28.24 15.14
C THR A 572 -17.90 27.52 13.80
N THR A 573 -17.01 26.55 13.57
CA THR A 573 -17.02 25.73 12.36
C THR A 573 -18.03 24.60 12.47
N PHE A 574 -18.78 24.35 11.40
CA PHE A 574 -19.79 23.30 11.36
C PHE A 574 -19.89 22.62 9.98
N VAL A 575 -20.44 21.41 9.97
CA VAL A 575 -20.86 20.71 8.75
C VAL A 575 -22.32 20.29 8.90
N THR A 576 -23.06 20.29 7.79
CA THR A 576 -24.50 20.01 7.77
C THR A 576 -24.77 18.77 6.93
N TYR A 577 -25.55 17.82 7.47
CA TYR A 577 -26.04 16.64 6.77
C TYR A 577 -27.55 16.48 6.97
N ASP A 578 -28.21 15.86 6.00
CA ASP A 578 -29.58 15.39 6.18
C ASP A 578 -29.55 13.99 6.80
N LEU A 579 -30.45 13.67 7.73
CA LEU A 579 -30.51 12.34 8.34
C LEU A 579 -30.63 11.23 7.28
N ALA A 580 -31.42 11.47 6.23
CA ALA A 580 -31.58 10.55 5.11
C ALA A 580 -30.30 10.31 4.28
N ASP A 581 -29.24 11.13 4.43
CA ASP A 581 -27.94 10.89 3.80
C ASP A 581 -27.24 9.66 4.36
N PHE A 582 -27.59 9.24 5.58
CA PHE A 582 -26.98 8.09 6.24
C PHE A 582 -27.61 6.75 5.84
N ASN A 583 -28.84 6.76 5.33
CA ASN A 583 -29.44 5.58 4.72
C ASN A 583 -28.60 5.16 3.51
N HIS A 584 -28.17 3.90 3.47
CA HIS A 584 -27.31 3.31 2.43
C HIS A 584 -25.92 3.93 2.33
N SER A 585 -25.48 4.69 3.35
CA SER A 585 -24.14 5.29 3.42
C SER A 585 -23.04 4.30 3.80
N GLN A 586 -23.41 3.10 4.25
CA GLN A 586 -22.54 1.93 4.38
C GLN A 586 -21.24 2.15 5.18
N TRP A 587 -21.20 3.13 6.10
CA TRP A 587 -20.05 3.35 6.99
C TRP A 587 -19.74 2.11 7.85
N THR A 588 -20.76 1.37 8.26
CA THR A 588 -20.61 0.10 9.00
C THR A 588 -19.90 -0.97 8.18
N ALA A 589 -20.21 -1.07 6.88
CA ALA A 589 -19.63 -2.03 5.96
C ALA A 589 -18.22 -1.62 5.51
N ALA A 590 -18.02 -0.34 5.20
CA ALA A 590 -16.75 0.16 4.70
C ALA A 590 -15.66 0.14 5.80
N MET A 591 -15.98 0.51 7.04
CA MET A 591 -14.99 0.75 8.10
C MET A 591 -14.71 -0.50 8.94
N GLN A 592 -14.40 -1.63 8.31
CA GLN A 592 -14.26 -2.94 8.98
C GLN A 592 -12.83 -3.43 9.21
N TYR A 593 -11.80 -2.63 8.91
CA TYR A 593 -10.38 -3.03 8.99
C TYR A 593 -9.97 -3.75 10.31
N GLN A 594 -9.28 -4.90 10.23
CA GLN A 594 -9.16 -5.92 11.29
C GLN A 594 -7.80 -6.04 12.03
N PRO A 595 -7.13 -4.94 12.38
CA PRO A 595 -6.47 -4.92 13.68
C PRO A 595 -7.27 -3.99 14.59
N SER A 596 -8.03 -4.57 15.52
CA SER A 596 -8.92 -3.85 16.44
C SER A 596 -8.22 -2.82 17.32
N TYR A 597 -6.89 -2.91 17.47
CA TYR A 597 -6.07 -1.92 18.18
C TYR A 597 -5.81 -0.64 17.38
N LEU A 598 -6.00 -0.65 16.05
CA LEU A 598 -5.83 0.54 15.24
C LEU A 598 -7.14 1.33 15.20
N LYS A 599 -7.07 2.59 15.64
CA LYS A 599 -8.17 3.53 15.45
C LYS A 599 -8.44 3.74 13.96
N ARG A 600 -9.72 3.93 13.66
CA ARG A 600 -10.22 4.28 12.34
C ARG A 600 -10.65 5.74 12.34
N TYR A 601 -10.44 6.41 11.20
CA TYR A 601 -10.53 7.87 11.11
C TYR A 601 -11.39 8.30 9.93
N ILE A 602 -12.26 9.28 10.18
CA ILE A 602 -12.88 10.10 9.13
C ILE A 602 -12.45 11.54 9.39
N SER A 603 -11.76 12.18 8.44
CA SER A 603 -11.25 13.55 8.56
C SER A 603 -11.79 14.45 7.46
N PHE A 604 -11.72 15.76 7.65
CA PHE A 604 -12.02 16.74 6.61
C PHE A 604 -10.72 17.45 6.18
N GLY A 605 -10.34 17.33 4.90
CA GLY A 605 -9.06 17.78 4.37
C GLY A 605 -7.92 16.74 4.49
N ARG A 606 -6.71 17.14 4.06
CA ARG A 606 -5.50 16.31 4.05
C ARG A 606 -4.26 17.10 4.46
N GLY A 607 -3.25 16.41 5.01
CA GLY A 607 -1.99 17.04 5.40
C GLY A 607 -2.19 18.24 6.34
N THR A 608 -1.63 19.39 5.98
CA THR A 608 -1.78 20.66 6.72
C THR A 608 -3.15 21.32 6.57
N GLU A 609 -3.97 20.86 5.63
CA GLU A 609 -5.33 21.38 5.38
C GLU A 609 -6.41 20.60 6.16
N ILE A 610 -6.02 19.66 7.03
CA ILE A 610 -6.96 18.97 7.90
C ILE A 610 -7.62 19.99 8.83
N ALA A 611 -8.93 20.17 8.66
CA ALA A 611 -9.74 21.08 9.45
C ALA A 611 -10.88 20.28 10.08
N GLN A 612 -10.93 20.17 11.40
CA GLN A 612 -11.96 19.37 12.07
C GLN A 612 -13.08 20.28 12.57
N PRO A 613 -14.28 20.21 11.99
CA PRO A 613 -15.40 21.09 12.37
C PRO A 613 -15.83 20.84 13.82
N ASN A 614 -16.15 21.91 14.55
CA ASN A 614 -16.57 21.81 15.94
C ASN A 614 -18.00 21.25 16.10
N THR A 615 -18.89 21.57 15.16
CA THR A 615 -20.32 21.24 15.26
C THR A 615 -20.81 20.42 14.07
N LEU A 616 -21.62 19.40 14.33
CA LEU A 616 -22.42 18.71 13.31
C LEU A 616 -23.87 19.19 13.39
N VAL A 617 -24.46 19.59 12.26
CA VAL A 617 -25.89 19.93 12.16
C VAL A 617 -26.59 18.80 11.40
N LEU A 618 -27.50 18.10 12.07
CA LEU A 618 -28.32 17.05 11.48
C LEU A 618 -29.72 17.56 11.19
N ARG A 619 -30.07 17.65 9.91
CA ARG A 619 -31.37 18.12 9.41
C ARG A 619 -32.33 16.97 9.16
N GLY A 620 -33.61 17.29 9.16
CA GLY A 620 -34.68 16.32 8.91
C GLY A 620 -35.20 15.62 10.16
N ASP A 621 -36.36 15.01 10.00
CA ASP A 621 -37.04 14.26 11.06
C ASP A 621 -36.47 12.84 11.18
N ILE A 622 -36.48 12.28 12.40
CA ILE A 622 -36.00 10.93 12.65
C ILE A 622 -36.75 9.86 11.83
N SER A 623 -37.99 10.12 11.44
CA SER A 623 -38.78 9.28 10.53
C SER A 623 -38.25 9.20 9.10
N THR A 624 -37.23 9.98 8.75
CA THR A 624 -36.51 9.86 7.48
C THR A 624 -35.30 8.92 7.55
N LEU A 625 -34.88 8.54 8.77
CA LEU A 625 -33.73 7.69 9.02
C LEU A 625 -34.16 6.23 9.11
N GLU A 626 -33.54 5.36 8.32
CA GLU A 626 -33.71 3.90 8.40
C GLU A 626 -32.91 3.34 9.58
N ARG A 627 -33.15 2.07 9.96
CA ARG A 627 -32.36 1.43 11.02
C ARG A 627 -30.90 1.28 10.61
N GLU A 628 -30.67 0.82 9.38
CA GLU A 628 -29.33 0.77 8.78
C GLU A 628 -28.68 2.16 8.70
N GLY A 629 -29.49 3.19 8.42
CA GLY A 629 -29.06 4.58 8.42
C GLY A 629 -28.58 5.06 9.80
N LEU A 630 -29.29 4.69 10.87
CA LEU A 630 -28.85 4.97 12.24
C LEU A 630 -27.51 4.31 12.55
N ASP A 631 -27.34 3.02 12.24
CA ASP A 631 -26.08 2.31 12.50
C ASP A 631 -24.90 2.93 11.74
N ASN A 632 -25.15 3.40 10.51
CA ASN A 632 -24.17 4.13 9.72
C ASN A 632 -23.82 5.50 10.31
N LEU A 633 -24.82 6.27 10.77
CA LEU A 633 -24.60 7.55 11.45
C LEU A 633 -23.78 7.37 12.73
N LEU A 634 -24.10 6.35 13.55
CA LEU A 634 -23.34 6.06 14.77
C LEU A 634 -21.89 5.66 14.44
N SER A 635 -21.68 4.90 13.37
CA SER A 635 -20.33 4.55 12.89
C SER A 635 -19.56 5.78 12.40
N PHE A 636 -20.24 6.67 11.68
CA PHE A 636 -19.66 7.95 11.25
C PHE A 636 -19.21 8.78 12.46
N ILE A 637 -20.07 8.99 13.47
CA ILE A 637 -19.73 9.72 14.70
C ILE A 637 -18.53 9.12 15.43
N LYS A 638 -18.47 7.79 15.57
CA LYS A 638 -17.32 7.11 16.21
C LYS A 638 -16.00 7.51 15.56
N TYR A 639 -15.94 7.50 14.24
CA TYR A 639 -14.69 7.69 13.50
C TYR A 639 -14.36 9.14 13.17
N THR A 640 -15.35 10.03 13.07
CA THR A 640 -15.09 11.48 12.96
C THR A 640 -14.60 12.06 14.28
N THR A 641 -15.17 11.63 15.42
CA THR A 641 -14.72 12.07 16.75
C THR A 641 -13.31 11.58 17.08
N ASN A 642 -12.91 10.39 16.60
CA ASN A 642 -11.53 9.92 16.68
C ASN A 642 -10.52 10.86 16.00
N SER A 643 -10.95 11.58 14.96
CA SER A 643 -10.15 12.58 14.26
C SER A 643 -10.19 13.96 14.92
N GLY A 644 -10.95 14.14 16.00
CA GLY A 644 -11.13 15.42 16.69
C GLY A 644 -12.29 16.29 16.18
N ALA A 645 -13.12 15.78 15.25
CA ALA A 645 -14.33 16.49 14.81
C ALA A 645 -15.49 16.34 15.79
N PHE A 646 -16.41 17.30 15.75
CA PHE A 646 -17.72 17.29 16.41
C PHE A 646 -17.65 17.17 17.93
N ARG A 647 -17.40 18.31 18.59
CA ARG A 647 -17.61 18.44 20.03
C ARG A 647 -19.08 18.61 20.37
N ASN A 648 -19.87 19.18 19.45
CA ASN A 648 -21.31 19.40 19.61
C ASN A 648 -22.10 18.88 18.40
N VAL A 649 -23.31 18.39 18.63
CA VAL A 649 -24.27 18.03 17.57
C VAL A 649 -25.60 18.74 17.78
N LEU A 650 -26.12 19.39 16.74
CA LEU A 650 -27.47 19.93 16.72
C LEU A 650 -28.40 18.90 16.09
N VAL A 651 -29.42 18.47 16.85
CA VAL A 651 -30.33 17.38 16.46
C VAL A 651 -31.79 17.75 16.73
N SER A 652 -32.72 17.08 16.05
CA SER A 652 -34.18 17.27 16.24
C SER A 652 -34.78 16.40 17.35
N SER A 653 -34.02 15.43 17.87
CA SER A 653 -34.52 14.41 18.80
C SER A 653 -33.52 14.13 19.92
N ASP A 654 -34.02 14.15 21.17
CA ASP A 654 -33.23 13.81 22.36
C ASP A 654 -32.71 12.37 22.31
N PHE A 655 -33.56 11.43 21.89
CA PHE A 655 -33.18 10.03 21.70
C PHE A 655 -31.97 9.90 20.76
N LEU A 656 -32.02 10.57 19.61
CA LEU A 656 -30.92 10.55 18.65
C LEU A 656 -29.65 11.14 19.27
N GLY A 657 -29.76 12.30 19.94
CA GLY A 657 -28.64 12.93 20.65
C GLY A 657 -27.95 11.99 21.64
N GLN A 658 -28.71 11.26 22.45
CA GLN A 658 -28.18 10.28 23.39
C GLN A 658 -27.44 9.13 22.69
N GLN A 659 -27.98 8.61 21.58
CA GLN A 659 -27.31 7.55 20.81
C GLN A 659 -25.97 8.02 20.25
N LEU A 660 -25.91 9.24 19.70
CA LEU A 660 -24.67 9.81 19.15
C LEU A 660 -23.62 10.05 20.24
N GLN A 661 -24.04 10.54 21.41
CA GLN A 661 -23.16 10.72 22.56
C GLN A 661 -22.59 9.38 23.05
N GLN A 662 -23.42 8.33 23.16
CA GLN A 662 -22.98 6.99 23.53
C GLN A 662 -21.99 6.40 22.49
N ALA A 663 -22.26 6.62 21.20
CA ALA A 663 -21.37 6.18 20.14
C ALA A 663 -19.97 6.83 20.27
N ALA A 664 -19.88 8.14 20.48
CA ALA A 664 -18.61 8.82 20.74
C ALA A 664 -17.91 8.31 22.01
N ALA A 665 -18.66 8.14 23.11
CA ALA A 665 -18.13 7.65 24.38
C ALA A 665 -17.52 6.24 24.27
N SER A 666 -18.05 5.38 23.39
CA SER A 666 -17.50 4.04 23.14
C SER A 666 -16.07 4.05 22.55
N GLN A 667 -15.59 5.20 22.09
CA GLN A 667 -14.23 5.42 21.59
C GLN A 667 -13.39 6.29 22.54
N ASN A 668 -13.87 6.51 23.77
CA ASN A 668 -13.31 7.44 24.75
C ASN A 668 -13.28 8.91 24.26
N ASN A 669 -14.22 9.29 23.41
CA ASN A 669 -14.38 10.67 22.94
C ASN A 669 -15.55 11.35 23.64
N SER A 670 -15.51 12.68 23.77
CA SER A 670 -16.58 13.49 24.36
C SER A 670 -17.36 14.23 23.28
N LEU A 671 -18.69 14.16 23.36
CA LEU A 671 -19.64 14.82 22.47
C LEU A 671 -20.85 15.29 23.27
N THR A 672 -21.24 16.56 23.09
CA THR A 672 -22.50 17.10 23.58
C THR A 672 -23.51 17.20 22.45
N TYR A 673 -24.79 17.29 22.79
CA TYR A 673 -25.82 17.57 21.79
C TYR A 673 -26.80 18.64 22.30
N THR A 674 -27.40 19.37 21.37
CA THR A 674 -28.46 20.34 21.63
C THR A 674 -29.66 19.98 20.76
N VAL A 675 -30.84 19.89 21.39
CA VAL A 675 -32.09 19.64 20.66
C VAL A 675 -32.66 20.96 20.15
N LEU A 676 -32.88 21.06 18.85
CA LEU A 676 -33.49 22.21 18.19
C LEU A 676 -34.76 21.79 17.42
N SER A 677 -35.65 22.75 17.12
CA SER A 677 -36.78 22.49 16.24
C SER A 677 -36.31 22.17 14.82
N LEU A 678 -37.09 21.37 14.09
CA LEU A 678 -36.80 21.05 12.69
C LEU A 678 -36.67 22.30 11.82
N GLU A 679 -37.51 23.31 12.06
CA GLU A 679 -37.45 24.60 11.36
C GLU A 679 -36.07 25.25 11.50
N LYS A 680 -35.54 25.37 12.73
CA LYS A 680 -34.22 25.94 13.01
C LYS A 680 -33.07 25.13 12.39
N LEU A 681 -33.18 23.81 12.40
CA LEU A 681 -32.16 22.95 11.77
C LEU A 681 -32.18 23.10 10.24
N ASN A 682 -33.37 23.23 9.65
CA ASN A 682 -33.54 23.36 8.20
C ASN A 682 -33.19 24.77 7.67
N GLU A 683 -33.16 25.80 8.51
CA GLU A 683 -32.61 27.12 8.18
C GLU A 683 -31.12 27.06 7.81
N VAL A 684 -30.37 26.12 8.41
CA VAL A 684 -28.96 25.89 8.09
C VAL A 684 -28.85 25.18 6.74
N LYS A 685 -28.29 25.86 5.74
CA LYS A 685 -28.10 25.27 4.42
C LYS A 685 -26.99 24.23 4.43
N LYS A 686 -27.27 23.06 3.88
CA LYS A 686 -26.26 22.07 3.51
C LYS A 686 -25.54 22.54 2.25
N LEU A 687 -24.22 22.41 2.24
CA LEU A 687 -23.43 22.66 1.03
C LEU A 687 -23.59 21.50 0.06
N GLU A 688 -23.93 21.82 -1.19
CA GLU A 688 -24.03 20.88 -2.29
C GLU A 688 -23.07 21.28 -3.39
N PHE A 689 -22.31 20.30 -3.89
CA PHE A 689 -21.34 20.50 -4.95
C PHE A 689 -21.74 19.68 -6.17
N GLY A 690 -21.79 20.33 -7.32
CA GLY A 690 -21.95 19.68 -8.62
C GLY A 690 -20.62 19.60 -9.37
N ILE A 691 -20.71 18.98 -10.55
CA ILE A 691 -19.68 19.05 -11.59
C ILE A 691 -19.57 20.52 -12.03
N ASP A 692 -18.36 21.06 -12.02
CA ASP A 692 -18.08 22.39 -12.53
C ASP A 692 -17.44 22.29 -13.91
N ASN A 693 -18.23 22.61 -14.95
CA ASN A 693 -17.80 22.54 -16.34
C ASN A 693 -16.78 23.63 -16.72
N THR A 694 -16.62 24.67 -15.90
CA THR A 694 -15.62 25.73 -16.11
C THR A 694 -14.22 25.27 -15.67
N LEU A 695 -14.15 24.25 -14.82
CA LEU A 695 -12.92 23.64 -14.33
C LEU A 695 -12.56 22.39 -15.15
N ASN A 696 -11.26 22.09 -15.23
CA ASN A 696 -10.75 20.82 -15.74
C ASN A 696 -10.95 19.72 -14.69
N ALA A 697 -10.50 18.49 -15.00
CA ALA A 697 -10.76 17.32 -14.15
C ALA A 697 -10.18 17.46 -12.72
N ILE A 698 -9.12 18.25 -12.57
CA ILE A 698 -8.41 18.46 -11.32
C ILE A 698 -8.86 19.73 -10.57
N GLY A 699 -9.87 20.44 -11.09
CA GLY A 699 -10.43 21.63 -10.44
C GLY A 699 -9.73 22.96 -10.77
N GLU A 700 -8.87 23.00 -11.79
CA GLU A 700 -8.27 24.26 -12.28
C GLU A 700 -9.09 24.84 -13.45
N PRO A 701 -9.12 26.18 -13.65
CA PRO A 701 -9.83 26.78 -14.78
C PRO A 701 -9.34 26.26 -16.15
N LYS A 702 -10.26 25.90 -17.05
CA LYS A 702 -9.91 25.40 -18.40
C LYS A 702 -9.20 26.43 -19.29
N ASN A 703 -9.52 27.71 -19.09
CA ASN A 703 -8.92 28.82 -19.81
C ASN A 703 -8.06 29.61 -18.83
N LYS A 704 -6.84 29.15 -18.54
CA LYS A 704 -5.83 30.03 -17.95
C LYS A 704 -5.48 31.06 -19.02
N ALA A 705 -5.93 32.30 -18.82
CA ALA A 705 -5.53 33.44 -19.64
C ALA A 705 -4.04 33.74 -19.48
#